data_AF-A0A9W8G448-F1
#
_entry.id   AF-A0A9W8G448-F1
#
_cell.length_a   1.000
_cell.length_b   1.000
_cell.length_c   1.000
_cell.angle_alpha   90.00
_cell.angle_beta   90.00
_cell.angle_gamma   90.00
#
_symmetry.space_group_name_H-M   'P 1'
#
loop_
_entity.id
_entity.type
_entity.pdbx_description
1 polymer ?
#
loop_
_entity_poly.entity_id
_entity_poly.type
_entity_poly.pdbx_seq_one_letter_code
_entity_poly.pdbx_strand_id
1 'polypeptide(L)'
;MVSGKTIAIAATVTAAVAGLSYVAYFDYKRRHDRKFRRKLRRDRKKAEKTAEDVSNDSPDAINEVALKLLDEAAKEKLPSSPEEKEQFFMAQVSKGETLCAAGPSAYPAAACHFYQALKVYPNPVELVMIYQKTTPSEVFKLVMAMMAQEVRQKQSRYFDVFPPKDKNVQIKDKNKMEEEEDKKKPSAESKGKGLAKGKKSTTNSDSGSDVVVPNRALFSTKDFDAGETIYEEESVVSTLLPRAHNGQFCYHCLKSIPGAEPRAENNAKDATGTDETKAAKEPEEEQETEEKREETESINIVEGNEDKQDEEKNSDGEKNNDEEEDKEPGEIPIESASETKDEAKKSGSDVLECDKCHTAVYCSEKCRQDAYDAYHQFLCTNSTNSSATQFAELIKESHELAPILIAKFFGVLVDREKKKELARTLGSLKGISGTEESEDDEYTTWEHLECMRYLELIPSASDAKILNKLGELMSENVPGLTEFVTGERYTMLKGKLDYNAYAVHSAQEANVPAETEETHVSDTMRDDHSGSPVGVSLYLISSHITHSCDPNVQIVFPDNSAKAAIKTLKHIAKGEELHVSFVDTSLDVATRQKVLKGSYRLTCTCEKCKADLAAAPAATAAAADSNDDKEDKSDVEFKSADVKEDIEEIEINDEGEEEGEKN
;
A
#
# COMPACT_ATOMS: atom_id res chain seq x y z
N MET A 1 3.23 -0.28 -55.38
CA MET A 1 2.36 0.32 -54.35
C MET A 1 2.82 -0.21 -53.00
N VAL A 2 3.42 0.63 -52.15
CA VAL A 2 3.84 0.21 -50.80
C VAL A 2 2.58 0.08 -49.94
N SER A 3 2.43 -1.06 -49.26
CA SER A 3 1.25 -1.34 -48.41
C SER A 3 1.18 -0.32 -47.27
N GLY A 4 -0.03 0.17 -46.96
CA GLY A 4 -0.25 1.16 -45.89
C GLY A 4 0.25 0.71 -44.51
N LYS A 5 0.37 -0.60 -44.27
CA LYS A 5 0.98 -1.17 -43.05
C LYS A 5 2.48 -0.86 -42.95
N THR A 6 3.21 -0.87 -44.07
CA THR A 6 4.65 -0.59 -44.10
C THR A 6 4.94 0.88 -43.84
N ILE A 7 4.07 1.78 -44.32
CA ILE A 7 4.18 3.23 -44.06
C ILE A 7 3.88 3.55 -42.59
N ALA A 8 2.88 2.90 -41.99
CA ALA A 8 2.54 3.09 -40.58
C ALA A 8 3.65 2.61 -39.62
N ILE A 9 4.26 1.45 -39.91
CA ILE A 9 5.39 0.91 -39.12
C ILE A 9 6.63 1.81 -39.26
N ALA A 10 6.93 2.28 -40.47
CA ALA A 10 8.05 3.19 -40.69
C ALA A 10 7.84 4.54 -39.94
N ALA A 11 6.62 5.07 -39.93
CA ALA A 11 6.30 6.31 -39.21
C ALA A 11 6.40 6.15 -37.68
N THR A 12 5.96 5.01 -37.12
CA THR A 12 6.06 4.74 -35.67
C THR A 12 7.50 4.52 -35.23
N VAL A 13 8.30 3.76 -35.99
CA VAL A 13 9.73 3.57 -35.70
C VAL A 13 10.49 4.89 -35.78
N THR A 14 10.21 5.73 -36.78
CA THR A 14 10.86 7.04 -36.93
C THR A 14 10.50 7.97 -35.77
N ALA A 15 9.24 8.00 -35.33
CA ALA A 15 8.82 8.80 -34.18
C ALA A 15 9.45 8.33 -32.85
N ALA A 16 9.55 7.00 -32.65
CA ALA A 16 10.19 6.43 -31.46
C ALA A 16 11.69 6.73 -31.41
N VAL A 17 12.41 6.57 -32.53
CA VAL A 17 13.84 6.90 -32.64
C VAL A 17 14.08 8.40 -32.46
N ALA A 18 13.24 9.26 -33.05
CA ALA A 18 13.33 10.71 -32.85
C ALA A 18 13.06 11.11 -31.39
N GLY A 19 12.10 10.46 -30.72
CA GLY A 19 11.81 10.67 -29.31
C GLY A 19 12.97 10.28 -28.41
N LEU A 20 13.53 9.07 -28.58
CA LEU A 20 14.68 8.59 -27.80
C LEU A 20 15.94 9.42 -28.05
N SER A 21 16.19 9.81 -29.31
CA SER A 21 17.31 10.68 -29.68
C SER A 21 17.14 12.08 -29.08
N TYR A 22 15.92 12.60 -29.03
CA TYR A 22 15.62 13.88 -28.38
C TYR A 22 15.82 13.81 -26.86
N VAL A 23 15.40 12.72 -26.21
CA VAL A 23 15.62 12.50 -24.78
C VAL A 23 17.11 12.40 -24.44
N ALA A 24 17.88 11.64 -25.22
CA ALA A 24 19.33 11.52 -25.06
C ALA A 24 20.04 12.87 -25.31
N TYR A 25 19.67 13.60 -26.36
CA TYR A 25 20.17 14.95 -26.65
C TYR A 25 19.83 15.94 -25.54
N PHE A 26 18.59 15.90 -25.04
CA PHE A 26 18.11 16.78 -23.99
C PHE A 26 18.85 16.50 -22.67
N ASP A 27 19.06 15.23 -22.32
CA ASP A 27 19.82 14.85 -21.13
C ASP A 27 21.31 15.22 -21.25
N TYR A 28 21.93 14.98 -22.42
CA TYR A 28 23.30 15.42 -22.70
C TYR A 28 23.44 16.95 -22.56
N LYS A 29 22.53 17.72 -23.18
CA LYS A 29 22.54 19.19 -23.11
C LYS A 29 22.26 19.70 -21.70
N ARG A 30 21.40 19.01 -20.93
CA ARG A 30 21.13 19.28 -19.51
C ARG A 30 22.37 19.09 -18.64
N ARG A 31 23.21 18.09 -18.92
CA ARG A 31 24.44 17.80 -18.14
C ARG A 31 25.62 18.70 -18.52
N HIS A 32 25.83 18.96 -19.81
CA HIS A 32 27.07 19.57 -20.31
C HIS A 32 26.97 21.07 -20.70
N ASP A 33 25.79 21.65 -20.94
CA ASP A 33 25.64 23.07 -21.34
C ASP A 33 25.23 23.99 -20.16
N ARG A 34 26.17 24.82 -19.69
CA ARG A 34 25.95 25.80 -18.60
C ARG A 34 24.92 26.88 -18.94
N LYS A 35 24.80 27.32 -20.20
CA LYS A 35 23.81 28.33 -20.62
C LYS A 35 22.42 27.72 -20.64
N PHE A 36 22.30 26.47 -21.12
CA PHE A 36 21.05 25.72 -21.13
C PHE A 36 20.53 25.46 -19.70
N ARG A 37 21.39 25.06 -18.77
CA ARG A 37 21.03 24.90 -17.34
C ARG A 37 20.54 26.20 -16.69
N ARG A 38 21.17 27.34 -16.99
CA ARG A 38 20.71 28.65 -16.48
C ARG A 38 19.36 29.05 -17.07
N LYS A 39 19.12 28.72 -18.35
CA LYS A 39 17.82 28.92 -19.00
C LYS A 39 16.75 28.05 -18.33
N LEU A 40 16.99 26.75 -18.15
CA LEU A 40 16.06 25.84 -17.46
C LEU A 40 15.73 26.29 -16.03
N ARG A 41 16.73 26.73 -15.25
CA ARG A 41 16.50 27.26 -13.89
C ARG A 41 15.68 28.55 -13.91
N ARG A 42 15.87 29.41 -14.91
CA ARG A 42 15.09 30.63 -15.09
C ARG A 42 13.66 30.32 -15.52
N ASP A 43 13.47 29.35 -16.41
CA ASP A 43 12.17 28.93 -16.90
C ASP A 43 11.41 28.18 -15.79
N ARG A 44 12.09 27.36 -14.97
CA ARG A 44 11.54 26.74 -13.76
C ARG A 44 11.15 27.80 -12.71
N LYS A 45 12.03 28.76 -12.41
CA LYS A 45 11.67 29.88 -11.52
C LYS A 45 10.53 30.75 -12.05
N LYS A 46 10.41 30.88 -13.36
CA LYS A 46 9.27 31.57 -13.98
C LYS A 46 8.00 30.73 -13.87
N ALA A 47 8.06 29.42 -14.09
CA ALA A 47 6.91 28.52 -13.93
C ALA A 47 6.48 28.40 -12.45
N GLU A 48 7.44 28.29 -11.52
CA GLU A 48 7.23 28.35 -10.07
C GLU A 48 6.62 29.71 -9.69
N LYS A 49 7.17 30.83 -10.19
CA LYS A 49 6.62 32.16 -9.94
C LYS A 49 5.24 32.37 -10.57
N THR A 50 4.97 31.86 -11.77
CA THR A 50 3.65 31.89 -12.39
C THR A 50 2.66 31.01 -11.63
N ALA A 51 3.09 29.86 -11.09
CA ALA A 51 2.28 29.03 -10.21
C ALA A 51 2.02 29.69 -8.85
N GLU A 52 3.03 30.36 -8.28
CA GLU A 52 2.91 31.20 -7.07
C GLU A 52 1.97 32.39 -7.31
N ASP A 53 2.09 33.08 -8.45
CA ASP A 53 1.24 34.22 -8.83
C ASP A 53 -0.23 33.77 -9.09
N VAL A 54 -0.46 32.54 -9.58
CA VAL A 54 -1.81 31.92 -9.68
C VAL A 54 -2.35 31.51 -8.31
N SER A 55 -1.49 31.20 -7.34
CA SER A 55 -1.88 30.89 -5.96
C SER A 55 -2.08 32.12 -5.06
N ASN A 56 -1.68 33.32 -5.52
CA ASN A 56 -1.68 34.56 -4.75
C ASN A 56 -2.86 35.51 -5.04
N ASP A 57 -3.85 35.12 -5.85
CA ASP A 57 -5.18 35.75 -5.81
C ASP A 57 -5.81 35.41 -4.44
N SER A 58 -5.89 36.40 -3.53
CA SER A 58 -6.09 36.26 -2.07
C SER A 58 -6.74 34.93 -1.62
N PRO A 59 -5.94 33.88 -1.32
CA PRO A 59 -6.47 32.55 -0.99
C PRO A 59 -7.34 32.58 0.29
N ASP A 60 -7.10 33.51 1.20
CA ASP A 60 -7.83 33.59 2.48
C ASP A 60 -9.31 33.95 2.31
N ALA A 61 -9.64 34.87 1.40
CA ALA A 61 -11.02 35.31 1.20
C ALA A 61 -11.90 34.23 0.56
N ILE A 62 -11.37 33.53 -0.46
CA ILE A 62 -12.07 32.39 -1.09
C ILE A 62 -12.23 31.24 -0.10
N ASN A 63 -11.19 30.96 0.70
CA ASN A 63 -11.25 29.95 1.76
C ASN A 63 -12.29 30.30 2.84
N GLU A 64 -12.39 31.56 3.27
CA GLU A 64 -13.39 32.00 4.25
C GLU A 64 -14.82 31.84 3.71
N VAL A 65 -15.04 32.20 2.44
CA VAL A 65 -16.34 31.99 1.77
C VAL A 65 -16.66 30.50 1.67
N ALA A 66 -15.69 29.68 1.25
CA ALA A 66 -15.86 28.23 1.13
C ALA A 66 -16.27 27.59 2.47
N LEU A 67 -15.69 28.00 3.60
CA LEU A 67 -16.08 27.52 4.93
C LEU A 67 -17.54 27.84 5.25
N LYS A 68 -18.00 29.07 4.98
CA LYS A 68 -19.40 29.46 5.20
C LYS A 68 -20.36 28.65 4.31
N LEU A 69 -19.98 28.41 3.07
CA LEU A 69 -20.77 27.60 2.14
C LEU A 69 -20.83 26.12 2.56
N LEU A 70 -19.77 25.58 3.18
CA LEU A 70 -19.80 24.23 3.75
C LEU A 70 -20.82 24.13 4.89
N ASP A 71 -20.84 25.11 5.80
CA ASP A 71 -21.83 25.17 6.88
C ASP A 71 -23.27 25.30 6.35
N GLU A 72 -23.46 25.97 5.21
CA GLU A 72 -24.75 26.04 4.53
C GLU A 72 -25.12 24.71 3.88
N ALA A 73 -24.20 24.08 3.14
CA ALA A 73 -24.41 22.80 2.49
C ALA A 73 -24.74 21.68 3.49
N ALA A 74 -24.12 21.70 4.67
CA ALA A 74 -24.33 20.73 5.75
C ALA A 74 -25.74 20.78 6.38
N LYS A 75 -26.50 21.86 6.20
CA LYS A 75 -27.88 21.96 6.71
C LYS A 75 -28.87 21.09 5.92
N GLU A 76 -28.53 20.72 4.70
CA GLU A 76 -29.39 19.94 3.81
C GLU A 76 -29.03 18.45 3.93
N LYS A 77 -30.04 17.60 4.19
CA LYS A 77 -29.81 16.16 4.32
C LYS A 77 -29.60 15.54 2.93
N LEU A 78 -28.52 14.79 2.78
CA LEU A 78 -28.23 14.05 1.55
C LEU A 78 -29.14 12.81 1.45
N PRO A 79 -29.68 12.51 0.26
CA PRO A 79 -30.52 11.33 0.04
C PRO A 79 -29.72 10.03 0.12
N SER A 80 -30.39 8.94 0.51
CA SER A 80 -29.77 7.62 0.68
C SER A 80 -30.00 6.66 -0.49
N SER A 81 -31.17 6.67 -1.13
CA SER A 81 -31.49 5.75 -2.24
C SER A 81 -30.93 6.22 -3.59
N PRO A 82 -30.63 5.30 -4.53
CA PRO A 82 -30.15 5.66 -5.87
C PRO A 82 -31.11 6.60 -6.62
N GLU A 83 -32.41 6.34 -6.54
CA GLU A 83 -33.44 7.13 -7.23
C GLU A 83 -33.55 8.55 -6.65
N GLU A 84 -33.50 8.68 -5.31
CA GLU A 84 -33.52 10.00 -4.67
C GLU A 84 -32.23 10.78 -4.93
N LYS A 85 -31.08 10.09 -5.00
CA LYS A 85 -29.79 10.70 -5.37
C LYS A 85 -29.82 11.28 -6.78
N GLU A 86 -30.38 10.58 -7.75
CA GLU A 86 -30.52 11.07 -9.13
C GLU A 86 -31.42 12.32 -9.18
N GLN A 87 -32.58 12.27 -8.52
CA GLN A 87 -33.49 13.42 -8.48
C GLN A 87 -32.87 14.63 -7.79
N PHE A 88 -32.20 14.41 -6.65
CA PHE A 88 -31.49 15.44 -5.93
C PHE A 88 -30.37 16.04 -6.78
N PHE A 89 -29.55 15.20 -7.42
CA PHE A 89 -28.49 15.64 -8.33
C PHE A 89 -29.02 16.59 -9.41
N MET A 90 -30.06 16.16 -10.15
CA MET A 90 -30.65 16.97 -11.22
C MET A 90 -31.22 18.29 -10.68
N ALA A 91 -31.88 18.27 -9.52
CA ALA A 91 -32.41 19.46 -8.88
C ALA A 91 -31.30 20.45 -8.47
N GLN A 92 -30.19 19.95 -7.91
CA GLN A 92 -29.06 20.77 -7.48
C GLN A 92 -28.31 21.38 -8.67
N VAL A 93 -28.04 20.60 -9.73
CA VAL A 93 -27.40 21.13 -10.95
C VAL A 93 -28.26 22.22 -11.59
N SER A 94 -29.58 21.99 -11.72
CA SER A 94 -30.50 22.97 -12.31
C SER A 94 -30.56 24.29 -11.51
N LYS A 95 -30.58 24.20 -10.17
CA LYS A 95 -30.50 25.39 -9.29
C LYS A 95 -29.17 26.12 -9.47
N GLY A 96 -28.05 25.39 -9.51
CA GLY A 96 -26.71 25.93 -9.72
C GLY A 96 -26.60 26.70 -11.05
N GLU A 97 -27.11 26.11 -12.14
CA GLU A 97 -27.14 26.74 -13.47
C GLU A 97 -28.00 28.01 -13.50
N THR A 98 -29.17 27.98 -12.86
CA THR A 98 -30.06 29.15 -12.75
C THR A 98 -29.37 30.30 -12.01
N LEU A 99 -28.64 30.00 -10.93
CA LEU A 99 -27.89 30.99 -10.16
C LEU A 99 -26.65 31.49 -10.90
N CYS A 100 -25.99 30.66 -11.70
CA CYS A 100 -24.96 31.12 -12.63
C CYS A 100 -25.49 32.16 -13.62
N ALA A 101 -26.70 31.94 -14.16
CA ALA A 101 -27.35 32.88 -15.07
C ALA A 101 -27.73 34.22 -14.40
N ALA A 102 -27.96 34.22 -13.08
CA ALA A 102 -28.23 35.43 -12.30
C ALA A 102 -26.99 36.33 -12.09
N GLY A 103 -25.79 35.85 -12.42
CA GLY A 103 -24.56 36.63 -12.45
C GLY A 103 -23.73 36.59 -11.15
N PRO A 104 -22.65 37.39 -11.07
CA PRO A 104 -21.59 37.21 -10.07
C PRO A 104 -22.02 37.25 -8.61
N SER A 105 -23.08 38.00 -8.26
CA SER A 105 -23.59 38.06 -6.89
C SER A 105 -24.21 36.74 -6.41
N ALA A 106 -24.61 35.86 -7.33
CA ALA A 106 -25.23 34.56 -7.04
C ALA A 106 -24.23 33.39 -7.10
N TYR A 107 -22.97 33.63 -7.47
CA TYR A 107 -21.95 32.58 -7.64
C TYR A 107 -21.66 31.75 -6.38
N PRO A 108 -21.61 32.32 -5.15
CA PRO A 108 -21.45 31.50 -3.94
C PRO A 108 -22.59 30.51 -3.73
N ALA A 109 -23.84 30.94 -3.95
CA ALA A 109 -25.01 30.06 -3.86
C ALA A 109 -24.99 28.99 -4.97
N ALA A 110 -24.61 29.37 -6.19
CA ALA A 110 -24.42 28.41 -7.29
C ALA A 110 -23.38 27.34 -6.93
N ALA A 111 -22.24 27.74 -6.36
CA ALA A 111 -21.18 26.83 -5.93
C ALA A 111 -21.65 25.84 -4.86
N CYS A 112 -22.46 26.29 -3.89
CA CYS A 112 -23.07 25.40 -2.89
C CYS A 112 -23.89 24.29 -3.53
N HIS A 113 -24.74 24.62 -4.51
CA HIS A 113 -25.56 23.62 -5.21
C HIS A 113 -24.74 22.66 -6.07
N PHE A 114 -23.74 23.15 -6.81
CA PHE A 114 -22.82 22.26 -7.55
C PHE A 114 -22.02 21.34 -6.62
N TYR A 115 -21.59 21.85 -5.46
CA TYR A 115 -20.94 21.03 -4.44
C TYR A 115 -21.86 19.95 -3.87
N GLN A 116 -23.13 20.27 -3.56
CA GLN A 116 -24.12 19.29 -3.11
C GLN A 116 -24.43 18.24 -4.18
N ALA A 117 -24.50 18.63 -5.46
CA ALA A 117 -24.65 17.70 -6.57
C ALA A 117 -23.44 16.75 -6.66
N LEU A 118 -22.22 17.29 -6.51
CA LEU A 118 -20.99 16.50 -6.52
C LEU A 118 -20.97 15.42 -5.43
N LYS A 119 -21.55 15.69 -4.26
CA LYS A 119 -21.62 14.74 -3.13
C LYS A 119 -22.45 13.49 -3.40
N VAL A 120 -23.42 13.56 -4.31
CA VAL A 120 -24.30 12.43 -4.63
C VAL A 120 -23.97 11.77 -5.97
N TYR A 121 -22.98 12.30 -6.69
CA TYR A 121 -22.61 11.81 -8.01
C TYR A 121 -21.65 10.61 -7.92
N PRO A 122 -21.88 9.50 -8.66
CA PRO A 122 -21.07 8.29 -8.55
C PRO A 122 -19.58 8.46 -8.91
N ASN A 123 -19.27 9.32 -9.90
CA ASN A 123 -17.90 9.55 -10.36
C ASN A 123 -17.50 11.05 -10.27
N PRO A 124 -17.06 11.53 -9.09
CA PRO A 124 -16.83 12.95 -8.87
C PRO A 124 -15.77 13.56 -9.80
N VAL A 125 -14.79 12.77 -10.26
CA VAL A 125 -13.72 13.26 -11.16
C VAL A 125 -14.27 13.68 -12.52
N GLU A 126 -15.17 12.87 -13.09
CA GLU A 126 -15.85 13.18 -14.35
C GLU A 126 -16.67 14.47 -14.22
N LEU A 127 -17.44 14.60 -13.14
CA LEU A 127 -18.27 15.77 -12.91
C LEU A 127 -17.45 17.05 -12.69
N VAL A 128 -16.31 16.96 -11.98
CA VAL A 128 -15.37 18.08 -11.84
C VAL A 128 -14.84 18.54 -13.21
N MET A 129 -14.52 17.61 -14.12
CA MET A 129 -14.10 17.96 -15.48
C MET A 129 -15.21 18.64 -16.29
N ILE A 130 -16.47 18.25 -16.08
CA ILE A 130 -17.62 18.92 -16.68
C ILE A 130 -17.74 20.33 -16.12
N TYR A 131 -17.73 20.50 -14.80
CA TYR A 131 -17.83 21.81 -14.15
C TYR A 131 -16.73 22.77 -14.60
N GLN A 132 -15.50 22.28 -14.77
CA GLN A 132 -14.38 23.08 -15.27
C GLN A 132 -14.68 23.72 -16.64
N LYS A 133 -15.48 23.06 -17.48
CA LYS A 133 -15.82 23.52 -18.84
C LYS A 133 -17.14 24.27 -18.90
N THR A 134 -18.11 23.93 -18.05
CA THR A 134 -19.49 24.43 -18.15
C THR A 134 -19.84 25.53 -17.16
N THR A 135 -19.08 25.66 -16.06
CA THR A 135 -19.36 26.67 -15.02
C THR A 135 -18.42 27.88 -15.13
N PRO A 136 -18.83 29.08 -14.66
CA PRO A 136 -17.92 30.22 -14.56
C PRO A 136 -16.70 29.91 -13.69
N SER A 137 -15.52 30.47 -14.04
CA SER A 137 -14.25 30.19 -13.34
C SER A 137 -14.32 30.44 -11.83
N GLU A 138 -15.04 31.48 -11.40
CA GLU A 138 -15.20 31.84 -9.99
C GLU A 138 -16.07 30.84 -9.22
N VAL A 139 -17.10 30.28 -9.87
CA VAL A 139 -17.92 29.21 -9.29
C VAL A 139 -17.09 27.93 -9.15
N PHE A 140 -16.36 27.55 -10.21
CA PHE A 140 -15.48 26.38 -10.18
C PHE A 140 -14.41 26.49 -9.08
N LYS A 141 -13.73 27.64 -8.97
CA LYS A 141 -12.75 27.90 -7.89
C LYS A 141 -13.36 27.75 -6.50
N LEU A 142 -14.59 28.25 -6.30
CA LEU A 142 -15.31 28.09 -5.02
C LEU A 142 -15.64 26.62 -4.72
N VAL A 143 -16.14 25.86 -5.69
CA VAL A 143 -16.41 24.41 -5.52
C VAL A 143 -15.13 23.67 -5.14
N MET A 144 -14.02 23.93 -5.84
CA MET A 144 -12.72 23.31 -5.52
C MET A 144 -12.20 23.75 -4.13
N ALA A 145 -12.40 25.01 -3.75
CA ALA A 145 -12.06 25.50 -2.43
C ALA A 145 -12.91 24.82 -1.33
N MET A 146 -14.21 24.63 -1.56
CA MET A 146 -15.09 23.89 -0.64
C MET A 146 -14.63 22.44 -0.47
N MET A 147 -14.34 21.72 -1.56
CA MET A 147 -13.79 20.36 -1.48
C MET A 147 -12.48 20.32 -0.67
N ALA A 148 -11.56 21.25 -0.95
CA ALA A 148 -10.28 21.31 -0.24
C ALA A 148 -10.46 21.64 1.25
N GLN A 149 -11.38 22.53 1.60
CA GLN A 149 -11.69 22.89 2.99
C GLN A 149 -12.37 21.74 3.74
N GLU A 150 -13.28 21.01 3.10
CA GLU A 150 -13.89 19.84 3.72
C GLU A 150 -12.84 18.77 4.03
N VAL A 151 -11.96 18.46 3.08
CA VAL A 151 -10.85 17.52 3.30
C VAL A 151 -9.98 18.00 4.47
N ARG A 152 -9.66 19.30 4.56
CA ARG A 152 -8.91 19.87 5.70
C ARG A 152 -9.67 19.77 7.02
N GLN A 153 -10.96 20.07 7.05
CA GLN A 153 -11.79 19.96 8.26
C GLN A 153 -11.85 18.51 8.73
N LYS A 154 -12.07 17.57 7.81
CA LYS A 154 -12.06 16.12 8.08
C LYS A 154 -10.69 15.68 8.62
N GLN A 155 -9.59 16.06 7.96
CA GLN A 155 -8.23 15.77 8.43
C GLN A 155 -7.91 16.41 9.80
N SER A 156 -8.49 17.57 10.12
CA SER A 156 -8.26 18.23 11.41
C SER A 156 -8.97 17.52 12.57
N ARG A 157 -10.19 17.00 12.32
CA ARG A 157 -10.99 16.25 13.29
C ARG A 157 -10.52 14.81 13.47
N TYR A 158 -9.79 14.27 12.51
CA TYR A 158 -9.26 12.90 12.56
C TYR A 158 -8.57 12.60 13.90
N PHE A 159 -7.70 13.50 14.38
CA PHE A 159 -6.96 13.29 15.64
C PHE A 159 -7.78 13.53 16.90
N ASP A 160 -8.98 14.09 16.78
CA ASP A 160 -9.89 14.25 17.91
C ASP A 160 -10.64 12.95 18.24
N VAL A 161 -10.81 12.08 17.23
CA VAL A 161 -11.53 10.81 17.36
C VAL A 161 -10.63 9.58 17.23
N PHE A 162 -9.50 9.69 16.54
CA PHE A 162 -8.51 8.62 16.39
C PHE A 162 -7.25 8.90 17.21
N PRO A 163 -6.74 7.92 17.97
CA PRO A 163 -7.25 6.55 18.14
C PRO A 163 -8.53 6.47 18.99
N PRO A 164 -9.30 5.36 18.88
CA PRO A 164 -10.44 5.12 19.74
C PRO A 164 -10.10 5.24 21.24
N LYS A 165 -11.01 5.82 22.03
CA LYS A 165 -10.75 6.18 23.43
C LYS A 165 -10.43 4.98 24.33
N ASP A 166 -10.94 3.79 23.99
CA ASP A 166 -10.67 2.53 24.68
C ASP A 166 -9.20 2.08 24.57
N LYS A 167 -8.47 2.58 23.56
CA LYS A 167 -7.03 2.34 23.38
C LYS A 167 -6.16 3.12 24.35
N ASN A 168 -6.73 4.03 25.14
CA ASN A 168 -6.05 4.80 26.18
C ASN A 168 -4.85 5.63 25.66
N VAL A 169 -4.88 6.01 24.39
CA VAL A 169 -3.84 6.79 23.73
C VAL A 169 -4.45 7.87 22.85
N GLN A 170 -3.68 8.91 22.55
CA GLN A 170 -4.08 10.01 21.69
C GLN A 170 -2.89 10.50 20.87
N ILE A 171 -3.13 10.93 19.64
CA ILE A 171 -2.08 11.50 18.79
C ILE A 171 -2.10 13.02 18.93
N LYS A 172 -0.96 13.63 19.22
CA LYS A 172 -0.84 15.09 19.34
C LYS A 172 0.28 15.64 18.47
N ASP A 173 0.10 16.88 18.01
CA ASP A 173 1.14 17.68 17.34
C ASP A 173 2.03 18.36 18.39
N LYS A 174 3.32 18.05 18.37
CA LYS A 174 4.29 18.57 19.34
C LYS A 174 4.44 20.08 19.27
N ASN A 175 4.32 20.68 18.07
CA ASN A 175 4.46 22.14 17.90
C ASN A 175 3.32 22.88 18.62
N LYS A 176 2.09 22.35 18.53
CA LYS A 176 0.92 22.94 19.20
C LYS A 176 1.00 22.81 20.72
N MET A 177 1.59 21.72 21.22
CA MET A 177 1.76 21.51 22.66
C MET A 177 2.74 22.52 23.27
N GLU A 178 3.88 22.76 22.64
CA GLU A 178 4.87 23.75 23.09
C GLU A 178 4.25 25.16 23.16
N GLU A 179 3.43 25.54 22.18
CA GLU A 179 2.70 26.81 22.19
C GLU A 179 1.66 26.93 23.31
N GLU A 180 0.97 25.83 23.66
CA GLU A 180 0.00 25.82 24.76
C GLU A 180 0.67 25.84 26.15
N GLU A 181 1.81 25.16 26.28
CA GLU A 181 2.59 25.18 27.53
C GLU A 181 3.25 26.54 27.76
N ASP A 182 3.75 27.20 26.71
CA ASP A 182 4.27 28.56 26.82
C ASP A 182 3.19 29.59 27.13
N LYS A 183 1.94 29.38 26.68
CA LYS A 183 0.79 30.20 27.09
C LYS A 183 0.36 29.99 28.56
N LYS A 184 0.72 28.85 29.17
CA LYS A 184 0.38 28.50 30.57
C LYS A 184 1.42 28.96 31.59
N LYS A 185 2.61 29.44 31.18
CA LYS A 185 3.59 30.01 32.11
C LYS A 185 3.12 31.39 32.62
N PRO A 186 3.07 31.63 33.94
CA PRO A 186 2.71 32.94 34.47
C PRO A 186 3.76 33.97 34.06
N SER A 187 3.32 35.11 33.51
CA SER A 187 4.18 36.22 33.14
C SER A 187 4.85 36.78 34.39
N ALA A 188 6.14 36.47 34.58
CA ALA A 188 6.94 37.15 35.58
C ALA A 188 7.08 38.63 35.15
N GLU A 189 6.48 39.52 35.94
CA GLU A 189 6.65 40.96 35.83
C GLU A 189 8.15 41.33 35.89
N SER A 190 8.66 41.96 34.83
CA SER A 190 9.78 42.87 34.98
C SER A 190 9.57 44.13 34.13
N LYS A 191 9.48 45.25 34.84
CA LYS A 191 9.47 46.61 34.31
C LYS A 191 10.84 46.91 33.70
N GLY A 192 10.87 47.38 32.45
CA GLY A 192 12.08 47.95 31.86
C GLY A 192 11.91 48.36 30.40
N LYS A 193 11.67 49.66 30.17
CA LYS A 193 11.60 50.28 28.84
C LYS A 193 12.91 50.09 28.06
N GLY A 194 12.79 49.73 26.78
CA GLY A 194 13.90 49.78 25.83
C GLY A 194 13.47 49.28 24.46
N LEU A 195 12.99 50.21 23.62
CA LEU A 195 12.62 49.97 22.23
C LEU A 195 13.89 49.64 21.42
N ALA A 196 14.15 48.35 21.20
CA ALA A 196 15.12 47.88 20.23
C ALA A 196 14.47 46.77 19.41
N LYS A 197 14.39 46.97 18.09
CA LYS A 197 13.99 45.96 17.11
C LYS A 197 14.97 44.78 17.19
N GLY A 198 14.62 43.80 18.01
CA GLY A 198 15.30 42.53 18.14
C GLY A 198 14.95 41.63 16.95
N LYS A 199 15.97 41.40 16.12
CA LYS A 199 16.07 40.37 15.09
C LYS A 199 15.52 39.05 15.67
N LYS A 200 14.43 38.51 15.11
CA LYS A 200 13.98 37.14 15.43
C LYS A 200 15.15 36.20 15.18
N SER A 201 15.64 35.60 16.26
CA SER A 201 16.58 34.50 16.24
C SER A 201 15.86 33.31 15.64
N THR A 202 15.93 33.19 14.31
CA THR A 202 15.70 31.93 13.60
C THR A 202 16.85 31.01 13.98
N THR A 203 16.66 30.18 15.00
CA THR A 203 17.50 29.00 15.16
C THR A 203 17.15 28.05 14.03
N ASN A 204 18.04 28.03 13.04
CA ASN A 204 18.11 27.02 12.01
C ASN A 204 18.24 25.63 12.64
N SER A 205 17.44 24.70 12.14
CA SER A 205 17.89 23.35 11.83
C SER A 205 17.19 22.90 10.54
N ASP A 206 17.56 23.56 9.44
CA ASP A 206 17.51 22.94 8.12
C ASP A 206 18.86 22.30 7.87
N SER A 207 18.86 20.98 7.79
CA SER A 207 19.85 20.21 7.05
C SER A 207 19.15 19.00 6.43
N GLY A 208 18.38 19.26 5.37
CA GLY A 208 18.16 18.31 4.26
C GLY A 208 17.87 16.84 4.60
N SER A 209 16.86 16.57 5.42
CA SER A 209 16.28 15.24 5.53
C SER A 209 14.94 15.24 4.79
N ASP A 210 14.89 14.60 3.63
CA ASP A 210 13.73 14.42 2.74
C ASP A 210 12.63 13.53 3.38
N VAL A 211 12.14 13.91 4.56
CA VAL A 211 11.00 13.27 5.22
C VAL A 211 9.92 14.33 5.44
N VAL A 212 8.83 14.22 4.70
CA VAL A 212 7.62 15.04 4.94
C VAL A 212 6.92 14.48 6.17
N VAL A 213 7.30 14.98 7.36
CA VAL A 213 6.77 14.49 8.64
C VAL A 213 5.84 15.52 9.28
N PRO A 214 4.57 15.19 9.51
CA PRO A 214 3.78 15.84 10.55
C PRO A 214 4.46 15.59 11.90
N ASN A 215 4.76 16.63 12.68
CA ASN A 215 5.41 16.53 14.00
C ASN A 215 4.45 15.99 15.07
N ARG A 216 3.91 14.79 14.83
CA ARG A 216 2.89 14.12 15.65
C ARG A 216 3.49 12.92 16.37
N ALA A 217 3.00 12.64 17.57
CA ALA A 217 3.39 11.46 18.36
C ALA A 217 2.21 10.92 19.16
N LEU A 218 2.36 9.68 19.66
CA LEU A 218 1.36 9.00 20.46
C LEU A 218 1.62 9.25 21.95
N PHE A 219 0.58 9.62 22.69
CA PHE A 219 0.65 9.94 24.13
C PHE A 219 -0.37 9.12 24.91
N SER A 220 -0.01 8.74 26.14
CA SER A 220 -0.93 8.07 27.04
C SER A 220 -2.07 9.00 27.50
N THR A 221 -3.29 8.47 27.67
CA THR A 221 -4.43 9.21 28.26
C THR A 221 -4.67 8.90 29.73
N LYS A 222 -3.93 7.93 30.31
CA LYS A 222 -3.95 7.55 31.73
C LYS A 222 -2.59 7.06 32.23
N ASP A 223 -2.48 6.75 33.51
CA ASP A 223 -1.28 6.16 34.08
C ASP A 223 -1.24 4.64 33.80
N PHE A 224 -0.03 4.09 33.65
CA PHE A 224 0.21 2.65 33.52
C PHE A 224 1.44 2.23 34.33
N ASP A 225 1.35 1.08 34.98
CA ASP A 225 2.48 0.44 35.63
C ASP A 225 3.37 -0.29 34.61
N ALA A 226 4.61 -0.63 34.99
CA ALA A 226 5.53 -1.36 34.12
C ALA A 226 5.03 -2.80 33.87
N GLY A 227 5.09 -3.25 32.61
CA GLY A 227 4.63 -4.57 32.16
C GLY A 227 3.16 -4.64 31.75
N GLU A 228 2.39 -3.58 31.93
CA GLU A 228 0.98 -3.51 31.52
C GLU A 228 0.83 -3.41 29.99
N THR A 229 -0.26 -3.98 29.46
CA THR A 229 -0.68 -3.77 28.07
C THR A 229 -1.50 -2.47 27.99
N ILE A 230 -1.06 -1.51 27.16
CA ILE A 230 -1.79 -0.26 26.91
C ILE A 230 -3.02 -0.54 26.03
N TYR A 231 -2.79 -1.19 24.89
CA TYR A 231 -3.82 -1.59 23.94
C TYR A 231 -3.36 -2.76 23.05
N GLU A 232 -4.34 -3.41 22.43
CA GLU A 232 -4.15 -4.38 21.36
C GLU A 232 -4.72 -3.83 20.04
N GLU A 233 -4.11 -4.23 18.93
CA GLU A 233 -4.43 -3.78 17.58
C GLU A 233 -4.25 -4.90 16.55
N GLU A 234 -5.21 -5.02 15.63
CA GLU A 234 -5.14 -5.94 14.49
C GLU A 234 -4.32 -5.32 13.35
N SER A 235 -3.56 -6.15 12.64
CA SER A 235 -2.83 -5.69 11.45
C SER A 235 -3.80 -5.26 10.34
N VAL A 236 -3.46 -4.19 9.63
CA VAL A 236 -4.15 -3.81 8.38
C VAL A 236 -3.84 -4.81 7.28
N VAL A 237 -2.56 -5.16 7.17
CA VAL A 237 -2.03 -6.07 6.16
C VAL A 237 -0.78 -6.74 6.70
N SER A 238 -0.57 -8.00 6.31
CA SER A 238 0.53 -8.83 6.77
C SER A 238 1.07 -9.71 5.66
N THR A 239 2.37 -10.01 5.69
CA THR A 239 3.00 -10.99 4.80
C THR A 239 4.13 -11.75 5.49
N LEU A 240 4.34 -13.00 5.09
CA LEU A 240 5.49 -13.79 5.53
C LEU A 240 6.76 -13.27 4.85
N LEU A 241 7.89 -13.44 5.54
CA LEU A 241 9.21 -13.29 4.93
C LEU A 241 9.45 -14.45 3.95
N PRO A 242 10.26 -14.28 2.88
CA PRO A 242 10.61 -15.34 1.93
C PRO A 242 11.05 -16.63 2.63
N ARG A 243 11.97 -16.52 3.60
CA ARG A 243 12.47 -17.65 4.40
C ARG A 243 11.41 -18.35 5.28
N ALA A 244 10.28 -17.69 5.57
CA ALA A 244 9.19 -18.26 6.36
C ALA A 244 8.09 -18.91 5.49
N HIS A 245 8.22 -18.91 4.16
CA HIS A 245 7.34 -19.65 3.24
C HIS A 245 7.65 -21.14 3.20
N ASN A 246 7.71 -21.79 4.37
CA ASN A 246 8.07 -23.20 4.52
C ASN A 246 6.88 -24.08 4.96
N GLY A 247 5.66 -23.56 4.95
CA GLY A 247 4.46 -24.32 5.35
C GLY A 247 4.22 -24.41 6.86
N GLN A 248 5.06 -23.80 7.71
CA GLN A 248 4.89 -23.83 9.17
C GLN A 248 4.11 -22.63 9.73
N PHE A 249 3.90 -21.60 8.93
CA PHE A 249 3.27 -20.35 9.35
C PHE A 249 2.05 -20.05 8.47
N CYS A 250 0.98 -19.58 9.09
CA CYS A 250 -0.22 -19.17 8.37
C CYS A 250 0.08 -17.99 7.45
N TYR A 251 -0.28 -18.13 6.17
CA TYR A 251 -0.11 -17.12 5.13
C TYR A 251 -0.94 -15.83 5.38
N HIS A 252 -1.98 -15.91 6.21
CA HIS A 252 -2.85 -14.78 6.56
C HIS A 252 -2.40 -14.09 7.85
N CYS A 253 -2.44 -14.80 8.98
CA CYS A 253 -2.23 -14.22 10.30
C CYS A 253 -0.81 -14.42 10.86
N LEU A 254 0.12 -15.00 10.08
CA LEU A 254 1.51 -15.30 10.45
C LEU A 254 1.68 -16.29 11.60
N LYS A 255 0.58 -16.83 12.14
CA LYS A 255 0.60 -17.76 13.27
C LYS A 255 1.30 -19.05 12.92
N SER A 256 2.22 -19.49 13.79
CA SER A 256 2.79 -20.83 13.71
C SER A 256 1.68 -21.89 13.81
N ILE A 257 1.71 -22.87 12.91
CA ILE A 257 0.73 -23.95 12.83
C ILE A 257 1.29 -25.14 13.62
N PRO A 258 0.68 -25.51 14.76
CA PRO A 258 1.17 -26.61 15.58
C PRO A 258 1.29 -27.90 14.76
N GLY A 259 2.40 -28.62 14.91
CA GLY A 259 2.64 -29.90 14.23
C GLY A 259 2.97 -29.80 12.73
N ALA A 260 3.04 -28.59 12.15
CA ALA A 260 3.45 -28.41 10.77
C ALA A 260 4.97 -28.61 10.61
N GLU A 261 5.37 -29.53 9.74
CA GLU A 261 6.76 -29.73 9.36
C GLU A 261 7.16 -28.78 8.22
N PRO A 262 8.43 -28.30 8.17
CA PRO A 262 8.90 -27.47 7.09
C PRO A 262 8.89 -28.25 5.77
N ARG A 263 8.22 -27.70 4.77
CA ARG A 263 8.24 -28.22 3.39
C ARG A 263 9.63 -27.93 2.80
N ALA A 264 10.23 -28.93 2.16
CA ALA A 264 11.42 -28.71 1.35
C ALA A 264 11.08 -27.72 0.22
N GLU A 265 12.00 -26.83 -0.12
CA GLU A 265 11.83 -25.91 -1.25
C GLU A 265 11.57 -26.73 -2.52
N ASN A 266 10.32 -26.75 -2.98
CA ASN A 266 9.99 -27.29 -4.28
C ASN A 266 10.61 -26.37 -5.33
N ASN A 267 11.79 -26.73 -5.80
CA ASN A 267 12.27 -26.27 -7.09
C ASN A 267 11.16 -26.55 -8.11
N ALA A 268 10.64 -25.50 -8.74
CA ALA A 268 9.71 -25.60 -9.86
C ALA A 268 10.43 -26.22 -11.07
N LYS A 269 10.61 -27.55 -11.02
CA LYS A 269 11.05 -28.42 -12.10
C LYS A 269 10.39 -29.76 -11.81
N ASP A 270 9.14 -29.90 -12.21
CA ASP A 270 8.54 -31.16 -12.70
C ASP A 270 7.05 -30.91 -12.93
N ALA A 271 6.76 -30.26 -14.06
CA ALA A 271 5.46 -30.25 -14.70
C ALA A 271 5.63 -30.70 -16.16
N THR A 272 6.10 -31.93 -16.33
CA THR A 272 5.80 -32.72 -17.53
C THR A 272 5.36 -34.09 -17.04
N GLY A 273 4.04 -34.30 -17.05
CA GLY A 273 3.45 -35.56 -16.63
C GLY A 273 3.89 -36.71 -17.53
N THR A 274 4.13 -37.86 -16.92
CA THR A 274 3.48 -39.10 -17.32
C THR A 274 3.27 -39.96 -16.08
N ASP A 275 2.00 -40.29 -15.89
CA ASP A 275 1.43 -41.05 -14.79
C ASP A 275 1.84 -42.53 -14.84
N GLU A 276 2.11 -43.08 -13.64
CA GLU A 276 1.82 -44.45 -13.16
C GLU A 276 2.41 -45.68 -13.93
N THR A 277 2.90 -46.78 -13.34
CA THR A 277 2.86 -47.33 -11.97
C THR A 277 3.81 -48.55 -11.84
N LYS A 278 4.20 -48.83 -10.57
CA LYS A 278 4.49 -50.13 -9.94
C LYS A 278 5.66 -51.04 -10.40
N ALA A 279 6.68 -51.01 -9.52
CA ALA A 279 7.51 -52.10 -8.99
C ALA A 279 7.38 -53.52 -9.56
N ALA A 280 8.52 -54.05 -10.04
CA ALA A 280 8.92 -55.45 -9.88
C ALA A 280 10.45 -55.61 -9.99
N LYS A 281 10.96 -56.55 -9.20
CA LYS A 281 12.36 -57.00 -9.03
C LYS A 281 13.13 -57.26 -10.33
N GLU A 282 14.44 -57.02 -10.26
CA GLU A 282 15.49 -57.58 -11.12
C GLU A 282 15.34 -59.10 -11.30
N PRO A 283 15.67 -59.62 -12.50
CA PRO A 283 17.02 -60.16 -12.66
C PRO A 283 17.71 -59.83 -14.01
N GLU A 284 19.00 -60.14 -13.99
CA GLU A 284 20.07 -59.90 -14.96
C GLU A 284 19.94 -60.65 -16.31
N GLU A 285 20.85 -60.25 -17.21
CA GLU A 285 21.42 -60.99 -18.36
C GLU A 285 20.75 -60.93 -19.75
N GLU A 286 21.42 -60.12 -20.59
CA GLU A 286 22.04 -60.49 -21.86
C GLU A 286 21.23 -60.76 -23.15
N GLN A 287 21.67 -59.99 -24.16
CA GLN A 287 21.92 -60.33 -25.56
C GLN A 287 20.88 -60.03 -26.66
N GLU A 288 21.48 -59.52 -27.74
CA GLU A 288 20.98 -58.99 -29.00
C GLU A 288 20.13 -59.99 -29.80
N THR A 289 19.18 -59.52 -30.61
CA THR A 289 19.28 -59.52 -32.09
C THR A 289 17.96 -59.12 -32.79
N GLU A 290 18.15 -58.30 -33.82
CA GLU A 290 17.47 -58.13 -35.11
C GLU A 290 16.06 -58.69 -35.44
N GLU A 291 15.33 -57.80 -36.13
CA GLU A 291 14.59 -57.99 -37.40
C GLU A 291 13.07 -58.26 -37.45
N LYS A 292 12.46 -57.39 -38.28
CA LYS A 292 11.39 -57.59 -39.28
C LYS A 292 9.89 -57.44 -38.92
N ARG A 293 9.37 -56.35 -39.50
CA ARG A 293 8.08 -56.12 -40.19
C ARG A 293 7.33 -57.40 -40.64
N GLU A 294 5.99 -57.38 -40.53
CA GLU A 294 5.05 -57.15 -41.64
C GLU A 294 3.58 -57.30 -41.18
N GLU A 295 2.75 -56.34 -41.62
CA GLU A 295 1.38 -56.43 -42.18
C GLU A 295 0.58 -57.74 -41.99
N THR A 296 -0.73 -57.77 -41.69
CA THR A 296 -1.86 -57.25 -42.47
C THR A 296 -3.20 -57.56 -41.77
N GLU A 297 -4.20 -56.71 -42.06
CA GLU A 297 -5.64 -56.97 -42.27
C GLU A 297 -6.42 -57.97 -41.39
N SER A 298 -7.56 -57.52 -40.84
CA SER A 298 -8.88 -57.80 -41.46
C SER A 298 -10.05 -57.10 -40.75
N ILE A 299 -11.03 -56.78 -41.58
CA ILE A 299 -12.28 -56.04 -41.38
C ILE A 299 -13.42 -57.00 -41.03
N ASN A 300 -14.41 -56.55 -40.24
CA ASN A 300 -15.84 -56.88 -40.37
C ASN A 300 -16.62 -55.63 -39.87
N ILE A 301 -17.39 -54.86 -40.66
CA ILE A 301 -18.69 -55.12 -41.32
C ILE A 301 -19.75 -55.51 -40.28
N VAL A 302 -20.92 -54.86 -40.09
CA VAL A 302 -21.65 -53.77 -40.78
C VAL A 302 -22.95 -53.48 -39.98
N GLU A 303 -23.40 -52.21 -40.04
CA GLU A 303 -24.78 -51.64 -40.06
C GLU A 303 -25.87 -52.11 -39.07
N GLY A 304 -26.79 -51.26 -38.59
CA GLY A 304 -27.07 -49.85 -38.90
C GLY A 304 -28.45 -49.42 -38.32
N ASN A 305 -28.73 -48.13 -38.56
CA ASN A 305 -30.01 -47.39 -38.62
C ASN A 305 -30.90 -47.28 -37.35
N GLU A 306 -31.62 -46.18 -37.07
CA GLU A 306 -31.78 -44.82 -37.63
C GLU A 306 -32.72 -44.03 -36.68
N ASP A 307 -32.43 -42.73 -36.50
CA ASP A 307 -33.30 -41.54 -36.52
C ASP A 307 -34.70 -41.43 -35.83
N LYS A 308 -34.81 -40.35 -35.04
CA LYS A 308 -35.72 -39.15 -35.18
C LYS A 308 -36.90 -38.88 -34.21
N GLN A 309 -36.99 -37.56 -33.91
CA GLN A 309 -38.15 -36.65 -33.68
C GLN A 309 -38.65 -36.34 -32.25
N ASP A 310 -38.21 -35.18 -31.74
CA ASP A 310 -38.92 -33.90 -31.53
C ASP A 310 -40.40 -33.79 -31.07
N GLU A 311 -40.60 -32.72 -30.27
CA GLU A 311 -41.76 -31.82 -30.09
C GLU A 311 -42.72 -31.94 -28.88
N GLU A 312 -42.53 -30.98 -27.96
CA GLU A 312 -43.49 -30.04 -27.32
C GLU A 312 -44.92 -30.46 -26.90
N LYS A 313 -45.31 -30.11 -25.65
CA LYS A 313 -46.24 -28.97 -25.37
C LYS A 313 -46.60 -28.81 -23.87
N ASN A 314 -46.71 -27.53 -23.49
CA ASN A 314 -47.23 -26.97 -22.24
C ASN A 314 -48.73 -27.29 -21.97
N SER A 315 -49.15 -27.24 -20.69
CA SER A 315 -50.31 -26.43 -20.23
C SER A 315 -50.55 -26.50 -18.71
N ASP A 316 -50.50 -25.32 -18.08
CA ASP A 316 -51.40 -24.66 -17.11
C ASP A 316 -52.35 -25.41 -16.14
N GLY A 317 -52.46 -24.82 -14.93
CA GLY A 317 -53.71 -24.66 -14.15
C GLY A 317 -53.79 -25.50 -12.86
N GLU A 318 -53.59 -24.95 -11.65
CA GLU A 318 -54.49 -24.10 -10.82
C GLU A 318 -55.14 -24.86 -9.64
N LYS A 319 -54.86 -24.36 -8.43
CA LYS A 319 -55.71 -24.15 -7.24
C LYS A 319 -56.16 -25.31 -6.33
N ASN A 320 -55.66 -25.19 -5.08
CA ASN A 320 -56.36 -25.08 -3.77
C ASN A 320 -57.46 -26.07 -3.39
N ASN A 321 -57.34 -26.66 -2.18
CA ASN A 321 -58.21 -26.28 -1.05
C ASN A 321 -57.74 -26.87 0.28
N ASP A 322 -57.87 -26.01 1.29
CA ASP A 322 -57.70 -26.19 2.73
C ASP A 322 -58.83 -26.99 3.39
N GLU A 323 -58.59 -27.44 4.62
CA GLU A 323 -59.49 -27.65 5.79
C GLU A 323 -58.84 -28.75 6.69
N GLU A 324 -58.70 -28.66 8.01
CA GLU A 324 -59.06 -27.66 9.02
C GLU A 324 -58.32 -28.04 10.34
N GLU A 325 -58.09 -27.05 11.20
CA GLU A 325 -57.31 -27.07 12.46
C GLU A 325 -57.98 -27.82 13.62
N ASP A 326 -57.18 -28.28 14.60
CA ASP A 326 -57.61 -28.22 16.02
C ASP A 326 -56.43 -28.38 17.02
N LYS A 327 -56.24 -27.34 17.85
CA LYS A 327 -55.76 -27.33 19.26
C LYS A 327 -54.24 -27.31 19.60
N GLU A 328 -53.79 -26.12 20.03
CA GLU A 328 -52.82 -25.88 21.12
C GLU A 328 -53.38 -26.31 22.51
N PRO A 329 -52.64 -26.27 23.66
CA PRO A 329 -51.25 -25.80 23.92
C PRO A 329 -50.41 -26.74 24.82
N GLY A 330 -49.12 -26.42 25.04
CA GLY A 330 -48.44 -26.80 26.29
C GLY A 330 -46.92 -26.99 26.24
N GLU A 331 -46.21 -26.12 26.98
CA GLU A 331 -44.81 -26.21 27.47
C GLU A 331 -44.57 -27.58 28.21
N ILE A 332 -43.40 -28.16 28.49
CA ILE A 332 -42.07 -27.79 29.06
C ILE A 332 -41.15 -29.08 28.87
N PRO A 333 -40.07 -29.41 29.62
CA PRO A 333 -38.69 -28.91 29.80
C PRO A 333 -37.54 -29.90 29.42
N ILE A 334 -36.32 -29.36 29.59
CA ILE A 334 -34.94 -29.89 29.72
C ILE A 334 -34.79 -31.14 30.67
N GLU A 335 -33.92 -32.12 30.34
CA GLU A 335 -32.61 -32.43 30.98
C GLU A 335 -32.11 -33.90 30.89
N SER A 336 -30.85 -34.08 30.44
CA SER A 336 -29.84 -35.14 30.80
C SER A 336 -30.13 -36.65 30.52
N ALA A 337 -29.19 -37.58 30.38
CA ALA A 337 -27.75 -37.69 30.08
C ALA A 337 -27.41 -39.20 29.95
N SER A 338 -26.42 -39.59 29.15
CA SER A 338 -25.31 -40.51 29.54
C SER A 338 -24.62 -41.19 28.33
N GLU A 339 -23.39 -40.75 28.11
CA GLU A 339 -22.16 -41.52 27.82
C GLU A 339 -22.23 -43.00 27.37
N THR A 340 -21.54 -43.29 26.26
CA THR A 340 -20.58 -44.41 26.18
C THR A 340 -19.31 -43.97 25.47
N LYS A 341 -18.18 -44.23 26.15
CA LYS A 341 -16.80 -44.06 25.69
C LYS A 341 -16.47 -45.06 24.58
N ASP A 342 -15.77 -44.56 23.56
CA ASP A 342 -14.61 -45.25 23.00
C ASP A 342 -13.63 -44.18 22.49
N GLU A 343 -12.60 -43.94 23.30
CA GLU A 343 -11.44 -43.12 22.98
C GLU A 343 -10.47 -43.95 22.11
N ALA A 344 -10.35 -43.57 20.84
CA ALA A 344 -9.15 -43.80 20.05
C ALA A 344 -8.67 -42.44 19.50
N LYS A 345 -7.74 -41.86 20.26
CA LYS A 345 -6.86 -40.72 19.99
C LYS A 345 -6.58 -40.51 18.48
N LYS A 346 -7.16 -39.45 17.88
CA LYS A 346 -6.66 -38.86 16.61
C LYS A 346 -6.00 -37.53 16.96
N SER A 347 -4.68 -37.58 17.17
CA SER A 347 -3.81 -36.41 17.16
C SER A 347 -3.40 -36.13 15.71
N GLY A 348 -3.88 -35.02 15.15
CA GLY A 348 -3.45 -34.47 13.87
C GLY A 348 -4.02 -33.07 13.74
N SER A 349 -3.17 -32.05 13.90
CA SER A 349 -3.49 -30.67 13.56
C SER A 349 -3.43 -30.54 12.04
N ASP A 350 -4.57 -30.62 11.37
CA ASP A 350 -4.61 -30.57 9.92
C ASP A 350 -4.23 -29.17 9.43
N VAL A 351 -3.03 -29.04 8.85
CA VAL A 351 -2.59 -27.85 8.13
C VAL A 351 -3.50 -27.68 6.91
N LEU A 352 -4.21 -26.55 6.82
CA LEU A 352 -5.06 -26.28 5.66
C LEU A 352 -4.22 -25.63 4.57
N GLU A 353 -4.19 -26.19 3.37
CA GLU A 353 -3.52 -25.59 2.23
C GLU A 353 -4.51 -25.02 1.21
N CYS A 354 -4.01 -24.15 0.34
CA CYS A 354 -4.77 -23.74 -0.83
C CYS A 354 -4.81 -24.87 -1.86
N ASP A 355 -6.02 -25.30 -2.21
CA ASP A 355 -6.27 -26.37 -3.19
C ASP A 355 -5.82 -26.05 -4.62
N LYS A 356 -5.38 -24.80 -4.89
CA LYS A 356 -4.97 -24.32 -6.21
C LYS A 356 -3.45 -24.18 -6.35
N CYS A 357 -2.79 -23.50 -5.41
CA CYS A 357 -1.34 -23.25 -5.49
C CYS A 357 -0.52 -24.19 -4.60
N HIS A 358 -1.14 -24.89 -3.65
CA HIS A 358 -0.49 -25.75 -2.63
C HIS A 358 0.68 -25.09 -1.88
N THR A 359 0.86 -23.77 -2.02
CA THR A 359 1.99 -23.01 -1.46
C THR A 359 1.54 -22.23 -0.22
N ALA A 360 0.36 -21.60 -0.28
CA ALA A 360 -0.21 -20.93 0.87
C ALA A 360 -0.86 -21.93 1.83
N VAL A 361 -0.51 -21.83 3.12
CA VAL A 361 -1.09 -22.63 4.20
C VAL A 361 -1.77 -21.75 5.24
N TYR A 362 -2.74 -22.29 5.97
CA TYR A 362 -3.63 -21.56 6.87
C TYR A 362 -3.84 -22.33 8.17
N CYS A 363 -3.91 -21.61 9.29
CA CYS A 363 -4.17 -22.21 10.60
C CYS A 363 -5.65 -22.54 10.84
N SER A 364 -6.56 -22.02 10.01
CA SER A 364 -8.01 -22.23 10.14
C SER A 364 -8.73 -21.91 8.83
N GLU A 365 -9.92 -22.48 8.67
CA GLU A 365 -10.77 -22.22 7.50
C GLU A 365 -11.12 -20.73 7.40
N LYS A 366 -11.31 -20.08 8.55
CA LYS A 366 -11.51 -18.63 8.62
C LYS A 366 -10.34 -17.87 7.98
N CYS A 367 -9.10 -18.19 8.34
CA CYS A 367 -7.91 -17.53 7.76
C CYS A 367 -7.78 -17.82 6.25
N ARG A 368 -8.15 -19.03 5.80
CA ARG A 368 -8.16 -19.38 4.37
C ARG A 368 -9.18 -18.54 3.61
N GLN A 369 -10.41 -18.44 4.12
CA GLN A 369 -11.48 -17.70 3.50
C GLN A 369 -11.24 -16.18 3.53
N ASP A 370 -10.86 -15.63 4.68
CA ASP A 370 -10.54 -14.19 4.82
C ASP A 370 -9.42 -13.78 3.84
N ALA A 371 -8.38 -14.61 3.71
CA ALA A 371 -7.31 -14.38 2.75
C ALA A 371 -7.82 -14.46 1.31
N TYR A 372 -8.61 -15.49 0.96
CA TYR A 372 -9.16 -15.66 -0.39
C TYR A 372 -10.03 -14.47 -0.81
N ASP A 373 -10.99 -14.09 0.04
CA ASP A 373 -11.92 -12.99 -0.19
C ASP A 373 -11.18 -11.67 -0.35
N ALA A 374 -10.18 -11.40 0.51
CA ALA A 374 -9.47 -10.15 0.47
C ALA A 374 -8.43 -10.06 -0.66
N TYR A 375 -7.59 -11.07 -0.86
CA TYR A 375 -6.43 -10.92 -1.74
C TYR A 375 -5.89 -12.19 -2.41
N HIS A 376 -6.07 -13.36 -1.80
CA HIS A 376 -5.47 -14.59 -2.31
C HIS A 376 -6.17 -15.09 -3.58
N GLN A 377 -7.44 -14.74 -3.83
CA GLN A 377 -8.10 -15.07 -5.09
C GLN A 377 -7.33 -14.59 -6.34
N PHE A 378 -6.65 -13.45 -6.25
CA PHE A 378 -5.89 -12.86 -7.35
C PHE A 378 -4.36 -12.97 -7.18
N LEU A 379 -3.86 -13.19 -5.96
CA LEU A 379 -2.45 -13.47 -5.68
C LEU A 379 -2.08 -14.96 -5.76
N CYS A 380 -3.06 -15.85 -5.91
CA CYS A 380 -2.81 -17.29 -6.00
C CYS A 380 -2.07 -17.64 -7.28
N THR A 381 -0.87 -18.20 -7.16
CA THR A 381 -0.02 -18.72 -8.25
C THR A 381 -0.50 -20.09 -8.74
N ASN A 382 -1.80 -20.21 -9.04
CA ASN A 382 -2.32 -21.41 -9.71
C ASN A 382 -1.62 -21.57 -11.07
N SER A 383 -1.42 -22.80 -11.56
CA SER A 383 -0.77 -23.09 -12.85
C SER A 383 -1.43 -22.39 -14.05
N THR A 384 -2.67 -21.93 -13.89
CA THR A 384 -3.46 -21.21 -14.91
C THR A 384 -3.37 -19.68 -14.82
N ASN A 385 -2.94 -19.09 -13.69
CA ASN A 385 -2.84 -17.64 -13.54
C ASN A 385 -1.40 -17.17 -13.79
N SER A 386 -1.09 -16.90 -15.07
CA SER A 386 0.25 -16.43 -15.47
C SER A 386 0.61 -15.08 -14.82
N SER A 387 -0.37 -14.23 -14.54
CA SER A 387 -0.12 -12.90 -13.97
C SER A 387 0.30 -12.93 -12.51
N ALA A 388 -0.35 -13.75 -11.68
CA ALA A 388 0.04 -13.94 -10.28
C ALA A 388 1.43 -14.56 -10.16
N THR A 389 1.76 -15.55 -11.00
CA THR A 389 3.08 -16.19 -11.02
C THR A 389 4.18 -15.21 -11.42
N GLN A 390 4.00 -14.44 -12.50
CA GLN A 390 4.95 -13.41 -12.91
C GLN A 390 5.11 -12.31 -11.85
N PHE A 391 4.03 -11.94 -11.16
CA PHE A 391 4.11 -10.98 -10.06
C PHE A 391 4.93 -11.52 -8.88
N ALA A 392 4.72 -12.77 -8.50
CA ALA A 392 5.50 -13.44 -7.45
C ALA A 392 7.00 -13.56 -7.82
N GLU A 393 7.31 -13.85 -9.09
CA GLU A 393 8.68 -13.88 -9.61
C GLU A 393 9.35 -12.50 -9.51
N LEU A 394 8.66 -11.44 -9.95
CA LEU A 394 9.16 -10.05 -9.85
C LEU A 394 9.42 -9.64 -8.40
N ILE A 395 8.57 -10.05 -7.45
CA ILE A 395 8.78 -9.83 -6.03
C ILE A 395 10.08 -10.52 -5.57
N LYS A 396 10.26 -11.80 -5.91
CA LYS A 396 11.47 -12.56 -5.57
C LYS A 396 12.73 -11.89 -6.13
N GLU A 397 12.70 -11.47 -7.40
CA GLU A 397 13.82 -10.79 -8.06
C GLU A 397 14.12 -9.41 -7.46
N SER A 398 13.10 -8.71 -6.96
CA SER A 398 13.28 -7.38 -6.37
C SER A 398 13.89 -7.39 -4.97
N HIS A 399 13.77 -8.50 -4.24
CA HIS A 399 14.10 -8.57 -2.80
C HIS A 399 13.35 -7.52 -1.97
N GLU A 400 12.10 -7.23 -2.33
CA GLU A 400 11.22 -6.26 -1.66
C GLU A 400 9.89 -6.94 -1.29
N LEU A 401 9.41 -6.72 -0.06
CA LEU A 401 8.09 -7.10 0.43
C LEU A 401 7.03 -6.02 0.19
N ALA A 402 7.43 -4.77 0.02
CA ALA A 402 6.49 -3.67 -0.22
C ALA A 402 5.48 -3.98 -1.36
N PRO A 403 5.87 -4.56 -2.52
CA PRO A 403 4.92 -4.88 -3.58
C PRO A 403 3.80 -5.83 -3.14
N ILE A 404 4.12 -6.92 -2.43
CA ILE A 404 3.12 -7.89 -1.97
C ILE A 404 2.22 -7.31 -0.87
N LEU A 405 2.79 -6.48 0.03
CA LEU A 405 2.03 -5.76 1.05
C LEU A 405 1.07 -4.76 0.41
N ILE A 406 1.49 -4.03 -0.63
CA ILE A 406 0.63 -3.09 -1.38
C ILE A 406 -0.51 -3.82 -2.07
N ALA A 407 -0.22 -4.95 -2.74
CA ALA A 407 -1.24 -5.75 -3.41
C ALA A 407 -2.30 -6.28 -2.42
N LYS A 408 -1.84 -6.84 -1.29
CA LYS A 408 -2.74 -7.28 -0.21
C LYS A 408 -3.52 -6.12 0.40
N PHE A 409 -2.91 -4.96 0.58
CA PHE A 409 -3.57 -3.77 1.11
C PHE A 409 -4.74 -3.32 0.23
N PHE A 410 -4.54 -3.22 -1.08
CA PHE A 410 -5.62 -2.90 -2.02
C PHE A 410 -6.73 -3.94 -1.99
N GLY A 411 -6.39 -5.23 -1.92
CA GLY A 411 -7.37 -6.29 -1.74
C GLY A 411 -8.22 -6.12 -0.47
N VAL A 412 -7.57 -5.86 0.67
CA VAL A 412 -8.25 -5.60 1.95
C VAL A 412 -9.14 -4.36 1.88
N LEU A 413 -8.71 -3.28 1.22
CA LEU A 413 -9.54 -2.08 1.03
C LEU A 413 -10.83 -2.39 0.27
N VAL A 414 -10.70 -3.13 -0.84
CA VAL A 414 -11.82 -3.49 -1.69
C VAL A 414 -12.79 -4.44 -0.98
N ASP A 415 -12.28 -5.46 -0.29
CA ASP A 415 -13.10 -6.38 0.50
C ASP A 415 -13.86 -5.66 1.62
N ARG A 416 -13.20 -4.73 2.33
CA ARG A 416 -13.86 -3.90 3.35
C ARG A 416 -14.98 -3.05 2.76
N GLU A 417 -14.75 -2.37 1.63
CA GLU A 417 -15.79 -1.53 1.03
C GLU A 417 -16.97 -2.38 0.51
N LYS A 418 -16.70 -3.54 -0.12
CA LYS A 418 -17.73 -4.50 -0.53
C LYS A 418 -18.58 -4.96 0.67
N LYS A 419 -17.95 -5.29 1.79
CA LYS A 419 -18.64 -5.69 3.04
C LYS A 419 -19.47 -4.55 3.62
N LYS A 420 -18.97 -3.31 3.59
CA LYS A 420 -19.74 -2.12 4.01
C LYS A 420 -20.96 -1.88 3.12
N GLU A 421 -20.80 -1.97 1.80
CA GLU A 421 -21.91 -1.85 0.85
C GLU A 421 -22.96 -2.94 1.05
N LEU A 422 -22.53 -4.19 1.23
CA LEU A 422 -23.41 -5.30 1.56
C LEU A 422 -24.15 -5.10 2.89
N ALA A 423 -23.46 -4.60 3.92
CA ALA A 423 -24.09 -4.31 5.20
C ALA A 423 -25.15 -3.20 5.08
N ARG A 424 -24.88 -2.13 4.31
CA ARG A 424 -25.86 -1.06 4.04
C ARG A 424 -27.10 -1.58 3.31
N THR A 425 -26.91 -2.41 2.27
CA THR A 425 -28.01 -2.98 1.49
C THR A 425 -28.86 -3.95 2.31
N LEU A 426 -28.24 -4.83 3.10
CA LEU A 426 -28.95 -5.76 3.99
C LEU A 426 -29.61 -5.06 5.18
N GLY A 427 -28.99 -4.00 5.72
CA GLY A 427 -29.57 -3.17 6.77
C GLY A 427 -30.82 -2.42 6.29
N SER A 428 -30.79 -1.91 5.05
CA SER A 428 -31.95 -1.33 4.37
C SER A 428 -33.09 -2.35 4.20
N LEU A 429 -32.76 -3.59 3.82
CA LEU A 429 -33.74 -4.68 3.64
C LEU A 429 -34.38 -5.17 4.96
N LYS A 430 -33.66 -5.11 6.08
CA LYS A 430 -34.19 -5.54 7.38
C LYS A 430 -35.06 -4.49 8.09
N GLY A 431 -35.21 -3.28 7.53
CA GLY A 431 -36.02 -2.22 8.14
C GLY A 431 -35.50 -1.77 9.51
N ILE A 432 -34.26 -2.12 9.87
CA ILE A 432 -33.63 -1.69 11.12
C ILE A 432 -32.96 -0.34 10.83
N SER A 433 -33.72 0.74 11.02
CA SER A 433 -33.16 2.08 11.17
C SER A 433 -32.44 2.14 12.52
N GLY A 434 -31.17 1.76 12.58
CA GLY A 434 -30.41 1.89 13.82
C GLY A 434 -29.31 0.86 14.07
N THR A 435 -28.60 0.38 13.05
CA THR A 435 -27.21 0.00 13.33
C THR A 435 -26.48 1.30 13.60
N GLU A 436 -26.25 1.61 14.88
CA GLU A 436 -25.32 2.64 15.30
C GLU A 436 -24.05 2.44 14.48
N GLU A 437 -23.77 3.36 13.55
CA GLU A 437 -22.46 3.43 12.91
C GLU A 437 -21.49 3.56 14.08
N SER A 438 -20.67 2.54 14.32
CA SER A 438 -19.63 2.63 15.34
C SER A 438 -18.80 3.87 15.04
N GLU A 439 -18.37 4.61 16.07
CA GLU A 439 -17.46 5.77 15.90
C GLU A 439 -16.22 5.42 15.04
N ASP A 440 -15.88 4.13 14.94
CA ASP A 440 -14.86 3.53 14.07
C ASP A 440 -15.08 3.66 12.55
N ASP A 441 -16.27 4.08 12.07
CA ASP A 441 -16.60 4.15 10.65
C ASP A 441 -16.49 5.56 10.01
N GLU A 442 -16.13 6.60 10.76
CA GLU A 442 -16.01 7.98 10.22
C GLU A 442 -14.87 8.10 9.19
N TYR A 443 -13.82 7.28 9.32
CA TYR A 443 -12.63 7.31 8.47
C TYR A 443 -12.37 5.98 7.78
N THR A 444 -11.95 6.07 6.52
CA THR A 444 -11.53 4.91 5.73
C THR A 444 -10.11 4.50 6.12
N THR A 445 -9.77 3.23 5.90
CA THR A 445 -8.38 2.74 6.09
C THR A 445 -7.37 3.53 5.26
N TRP A 446 -7.76 4.02 4.09
CA TRP A 446 -6.94 4.92 3.28
C TRP A 446 -6.64 6.25 3.99
N GLU A 447 -7.65 6.89 4.59
CA GLU A 447 -7.49 8.16 5.33
C GLU A 447 -6.58 7.99 6.56
N HIS A 448 -6.66 6.86 7.27
CA HIS A 448 -5.70 6.55 8.33
C HIS A 448 -4.27 6.45 7.81
N LEU A 449 -4.08 5.79 6.66
CA LEU A 449 -2.78 5.61 6.05
C LEU A 449 -2.18 6.92 5.52
N GLU A 450 -3.00 7.84 4.98
CA GLU A 450 -2.56 9.19 4.60
C GLU A 450 -1.92 9.95 5.77
N CYS A 451 -2.40 9.72 7.00
CA CYS A 451 -1.90 10.36 8.22
C CYS A 451 -0.54 9.83 8.72
N MET A 452 -0.04 8.71 8.18
CA MET A 452 1.24 8.11 8.56
C MET A 452 2.45 8.87 7.99
N ARG A 453 3.57 8.82 8.71
CA ARG A 453 4.88 9.24 8.21
C ARG A 453 5.30 8.36 7.03
N TYR A 454 6.16 8.85 6.16
CA TYR A 454 6.67 8.05 5.04
C TYR A 454 8.04 8.55 4.61
N LEU A 455 8.79 7.66 3.97
CA LEU A 455 10.03 8.00 3.28
C LEU A 455 9.71 8.49 1.87
N GLU A 456 10.25 9.64 1.47
CA GLU A 456 10.22 10.00 0.06
C GLU A 456 11.19 9.11 -0.72
N LEU A 457 10.64 8.30 -1.61
CA LEU A 457 11.39 7.35 -2.41
C LEU A 457 11.48 7.83 -3.87
N ILE A 458 12.60 7.51 -4.51
CA ILE A 458 12.76 7.69 -5.95
C ILE A 458 12.34 6.38 -6.62
N PRO A 459 11.33 6.38 -7.50
CA PRO A 459 10.89 5.17 -8.19
C PRO A 459 12.02 4.53 -8.99
N SER A 460 12.18 3.22 -8.86
CA SER A 460 13.16 2.43 -9.58
C SER A 460 12.59 1.86 -10.89
N ALA A 461 13.46 1.23 -11.70
CA ALA A 461 13.03 0.52 -12.90
C ALA A 461 12.22 -0.75 -12.58
N SER A 462 12.50 -1.42 -11.45
CA SER A 462 11.69 -2.56 -10.98
C SER A 462 10.31 -2.09 -10.54
N ASP A 463 10.20 -0.94 -9.86
CA ASP A 463 8.91 -0.37 -9.43
C ASP A 463 7.96 -0.17 -10.61
N ALA A 464 8.46 0.31 -11.75
CA ALA A 464 7.63 0.47 -12.95
C ALA A 464 7.09 -0.87 -13.49
N LYS A 465 7.92 -1.93 -13.49
CA LYS A 465 7.50 -3.28 -13.92
C LYS A 465 6.47 -3.86 -12.95
N ILE A 466 6.74 -3.76 -11.65
CA ILE A 466 5.88 -4.23 -10.58
C ILE A 466 4.53 -3.53 -10.63
N LEU A 467 4.50 -2.20 -10.81
CA LEU A 467 3.29 -1.42 -10.91
C LEU A 467 2.42 -1.83 -12.10
N ASN A 468 3.02 -2.01 -13.27
CA ASN A 468 2.29 -2.48 -14.45
C ASN A 468 1.67 -3.86 -14.20
N LYS A 469 2.45 -4.79 -13.64
CA LYS A 469 1.99 -6.15 -13.35
C LYS A 469 0.90 -6.19 -12.28
N LEU A 470 1.03 -5.34 -11.25
CA LEU A 470 0.01 -5.13 -10.23
C LEU A 470 -1.29 -4.61 -10.84
N GLY A 471 -1.20 -3.66 -11.78
CA GLY A 471 -2.34 -3.13 -12.52
C GLY A 471 -3.08 -4.21 -13.32
N GLU A 472 -2.34 -5.09 -14.02
CA GLU A 472 -2.90 -6.24 -14.74
C GLU A 472 -3.64 -7.19 -13.80
N LEU A 473 -2.98 -7.58 -12.70
CA LEU A 473 -3.51 -8.51 -11.70
C LEU A 473 -4.79 -8.00 -11.02
N MET A 474 -4.91 -6.69 -10.85
CA MET A 474 -6.08 -6.07 -10.23
C MET A 474 -7.20 -5.71 -11.22
N SER A 475 -6.87 -5.50 -12.51
CA SER A 475 -7.85 -5.08 -13.53
C SER A 475 -8.98 -6.09 -13.76
N GLU A 476 -8.71 -7.38 -13.64
CA GLU A 476 -9.70 -8.45 -13.82
C GLU A 476 -10.64 -8.57 -12.62
N ASN A 477 -10.21 -8.10 -11.45
CA ASN A 477 -10.87 -8.37 -10.17
C ASN A 477 -11.55 -7.14 -9.55
N VAL A 478 -11.10 -5.93 -9.93
CA VAL A 478 -11.59 -4.66 -9.35
C VAL A 478 -11.65 -3.56 -10.43
N PRO A 479 -12.82 -3.28 -11.02
CA PRO A 479 -12.99 -2.19 -11.96
C PRO A 479 -12.57 -0.83 -11.37
N GLY A 480 -11.79 -0.04 -12.12
CA GLY A 480 -11.33 1.29 -11.71
C GLY A 480 -10.12 1.32 -10.76
N LEU A 481 -9.69 0.18 -10.21
CA LEU A 481 -8.54 0.14 -9.29
C LEU A 481 -7.21 0.45 -9.98
N THR A 482 -7.06 0.07 -11.25
CA THR A 482 -5.86 0.39 -12.05
C THR A 482 -5.69 1.91 -12.22
N GLU A 483 -6.78 2.67 -12.33
CA GLU A 483 -6.74 4.14 -12.38
C GLU A 483 -6.39 4.74 -11.02
N PHE A 484 -6.80 4.07 -9.94
CA PHE A 484 -6.48 4.47 -8.58
C PHE A 484 -5.01 4.22 -8.23
N VAL A 485 -4.39 3.14 -8.72
CA VAL A 485 -3.01 2.75 -8.38
C VAL A 485 -2.02 3.45 -9.31
N THR A 486 -1.83 4.75 -9.08
CA THR A 486 -0.84 5.55 -9.82
C THR A 486 0.58 5.29 -9.31
N GLY A 487 1.60 5.58 -10.11
CA GLY A 487 2.99 5.45 -9.68
C GLY A 487 3.35 6.32 -8.47
N GLU A 488 2.73 7.49 -8.34
CA GLU A 488 2.86 8.35 -7.17
C GLU A 488 2.30 7.68 -5.91
N ARG A 489 1.09 7.12 -5.99
CA ARG A 489 0.46 6.41 -4.86
C ARG A 489 1.22 5.14 -4.49
N TYR A 490 1.70 4.39 -5.47
CA TYR A 490 2.55 3.22 -5.24
C TYR A 490 3.82 3.60 -4.48
N THR A 491 4.53 4.63 -4.94
CA THR A 491 5.77 5.10 -4.31
C THR A 491 5.53 5.64 -2.90
N MET A 492 4.43 6.38 -2.70
CA MET A 492 3.99 6.84 -1.38
C MET A 492 3.69 5.65 -0.46
N LEU A 493 2.96 4.65 -0.93
CA LEU A 493 2.62 3.45 -0.15
C LEU A 493 3.88 2.66 0.23
N LYS A 494 4.81 2.47 -0.71
CA LYS A 494 6.11 1.83 -0.45
C LYS A 494 6.87 2.58 0.64
N GLY A 495 7.01 3.90 0.51
CA GLY A 495 7.65 4.73 1.54
C GLY A 495 6.94 4.73 2.89
N LYS A 496 5.61 4.52 2.94
CA LYS A 496 4.85 4.34 4.18
C LYS A 496 5.12 2.97 4.80
N LEU A 497 5.17 1.91 4.00
CA LEU A 497 5.47 0.56 4.48
C LEU A 497 6.89 0.49 5.05
N ASP A 498 7.89 0.97 4.31
CA ASP A 498 9.30 0.96 4.75
C ASP A 498 9.52 1.73 6.06
N TYR A 499 8.71 2.76 6.32
CA TYR A 499 8.83 3.56 7.54
C TYR A 499 8.05 2.98 8.74
N ASN A 500 6.94 2.29 8.50
CA ASN A 500 5.95 1.99 9.54
C ASN A 500 5.71 0.51 9.79
N ALA A 501 6.07 -0.37 8.88
CA ALA A 501 5.81 -1.79 9.04
C ALA A 501 6.70 -2.38 10.15
N TYR A 502 6.13 -3.31 10.92
CA TYR A 502 6.80 -3.98 12.03
C TYR A 502 7.12 -5.41 11.66
N ALA A 503 8.31 -5.86 12.03
CA ALA A 503 8.70 -7.26 11.99
C ALA A 503 7.87 -8.03 13.04
N VAL A 504 7.22 -9.11 12.60
CA VAL A 504 6.41 -9.99 13.46
C VAL A 504 7.22 -11.19 13.85
N HIS A 505 7.33 -11.44 15.15
CA HIS A 505 8.03 -12.59 15.72
C HIS A 505 7.05 -13.69 16.12
N SER A 506 7.40 -14.94 15.85
CA SER A 506 6.70 -16.10 16.44
C SER A 506 7.28 -16.36 17.83
N ALA A 507 6.47 -16.75 18.83
CA ALA A 507 7.06 -17.28 20.06
C ALA A 507 7.82 -18.57 19.79
N GLN A 508 8.95 -18.67 20.49
CA GLN A 508 9.64 -19.86 21.00
C GLN A 508 9.62 -21.11 20.10
N GLU A 509 10.82 -21.50 19.65
CA GLU A 509 11.17 -22.79 19.00
C GLU A 509 10.63 -23.06 17.60
N ALA A 510 9.87 -22.15 16.99
CA ALA A 510 9.56 -22.25 15.57
C ALA A 510 10.84 -22.09 14.74
N ASN A 511 11.20 -23.12 13.97
CA ASN A 511 12.40 -23.13 13.13
C ASN A 511 12.19 -22.18 11.93
N VAL A 512 12.50 -20.90 12.12
CA VAL A 512 12.59 -19.96 10.99
C VAL A 512 13.99 -20.14 10.38
N PRO A 513 14.09 -20.57 9.11
CA PRO A 513 15.36 -20.73 8.43
C PRO A 513 16.21 -19.46 8.52
N ALA A 514 17.54 -19.64 8.54
CA ALA A 514 18.47 -18.54 8.43
C ALA A 514 18.26 -17.81 7.10
N GLU A 515 18.47 -16.50 7.10
CA GLU A 515 18.43 -15.70 5.89
C GLU A 515 19.58 -16.08 4.95
N THR A 516 19.26 -16.20 3.67
CA THR A 516 20.16 -16.50 2.56
C THR A 516 20.15 -15.33 1.57
N GLU A 517 21.09 -15.28 0.63
CA GLU A 517 21.08 -14.25 -0.42
C GLU A 517 19.75 -14.23 -1.20
N GLU A 518 19.13 -15.40 -1.45
CA GLU A 518 17.85 -15.50 -2.15
C GLU A 518 16.64 -15.07 -1.31
N THR A 519 16.71 -15.21 0.01
CA THR A 519 15.59 -14.92 0.92
C THR A 519 15.72 -13.57 1.61
N HIS A 520 16.84 -12.88 1.39
CA HIS A 520 17.11 -11.55 1.92
C HIS A 520 16.11 -10.53 1.39
N VAL A 521 15.65 -9.65 2.29
CA VAL A 521 14.75 -8.53 1.96
C VAL A 521 15.46 -7.22 2.24
N SER A 522 15.43 -6.31 1.28
CA SER A 522 16.07 -4.99 1.36
C SER A 522 15.23 -3.93 2.08
N ASP A 523 13.94 -4.17 2.26
CA ASP A 523 13.03 -3.24 2.92
C ASP A 523 13.42 -3.02 4.38
N THR A 524 13.26 -1.78 4.82
CA THR A 524 13.37 -1.45 6.25
C THR A 524 12.09 -1.86 6.97
N MET A 525 12.23 -2.47 8.13
CA MET A 525 11.14 -2.78 9.04
C MET A 525 11.53 -2.42 10.47
N ARG A 526 10.54 -2.01 11.26
CA ARG A 526 10.72 -1.79 12.70
C ARG A 526 10.81 -3.14 13.38
N ASP A 527 11.98 -3.42 13.93
CA ASP A 527 12.29 -4.70 14.56
C ASP A 527 12.64 -4.46 16.04
N ASP A 528 12.09 -5.29 16.92
CA ASP A 528 12.42 -5.28 18.35
C ASP A 528 13.71 -6.08 18.66
N HIS A 529 14.25 -6.77 17.64
CA HIS A 529 15.44 -7.61 17.69
C HIS A 529 15.39 -8.71 18.76
N SER A 530 14.18 -9.13 19.15
CA SER A 530 13.95 -10.15 20.17
C SER A 530 14.14 -11.58 19.66
N GLY A 531 14.15 -11.78 18.34
CA GLY A 531 14.33 -13.09 17.72
C GLY A 531 14.34 -13.03 16.19
N SER A 532 14.10 -14.18 15.56
CA SER A 532 13.97 -14.27 14.11
C SER A 532 12.54 -13.91 13.68
N PRO A 533 12.32 -12.84 12.91
CA PRO A 533 10.98 -12.50 12.45
C PRO A 533 10.46 -13.55 11.47
N VAL A 534 9.14 -13.74 11.40
CA VAL A 534 8.45 -14.64 10.46
C VAL A 534 7.78 -13.87 9.33
N GLY A 535 7.51 -12.58 9.54
CA GLY A 535 6.79 -11.76 8.60
C GLY A 535 6.81 -10.29 8.98
N VAL A 536 6.04 -9.51 8.25
CA VAL A 536 5.92 -8.05 8.40
C VAL A 536 4.45 -7.65 8.38
N SER A 537 4.08 -6.70 9.23
CA SER A 537 2.71 -6.23 9.40
C SER A 537 2.62 -4.70 9.58
N LEU A 538 1.53 -4.10 9.08
CA LEU A 538 1.24 -2.68 9.24
C LEU A 538 0.09 -2.45 10.23
N TYR A 539 0.23 -1.45 11.12
CA TYR A 539 -0.71 -1.11 12.18
C TYR A 539 -1.08 0.37 12.12
N LEU A 540 -2.34 0.76 12.31
CA LEU A 540 -2.78 2.15 12.16
C LEU A 540 -2.34 3.03 13.34
N ILE A 541 -2.56 2.59 14.57
CA ILE A 541 -2.24 3.34 15.79
C ILE A 541 -0.74 3.27 16.05
N SER A 542 -0.18 2.06 16.02
CA SER A 542 1.22 1.81 16.40
C SER A 542 2.23 2.47 15.45
N SER A 543 1.83 2.78 14.21
CA SER A 543 2.64 3.57 13.26
C SER A 543 2.99 4.98 13.76
N HIS A 544 2.17 5.55 14.66
CA HIS A 544 2.39 6.89 15.24
C HIS A 544 3.35 6.91 16.43
N ILE A 545 3.81 5.76 16.92
CA ILE A 545 4.81 5.69 17.99
C ILE A 545 6.17 6.11 17.44
N THR A 546 6.87 6.97 18.18
CA THR A 546 8.16 7.54 17.77
C THR A 546 9.33 6.74 18.34
N HIS A 547 10.52 7.02 17.79
CA HIS A 547 11.74 6.38 18.24
C HIS A 547 12.33 7.05 19.49
N SER A 548 12.81 6.22 20.43
CA SER A 548 13.82 6.58 21.42
C SER A 548 14.81 5.42 21.56
N CYS A 549 16.11 5.71 21.74
CA CYS A 549 17.08 4.65 22.12
C CYS A 549 16.90 4.21 23.58
N ASP A 550 16.12 4.94 24.37
CA ASP A 550 15.66 4.53 25.70
C ASP A 550 14.12 4.43 25.66
N PRO A 551 13.56 3.36 25.08
CA PRO A 551 12.12 3.22 24.93
C PRO A 551 11.42 3.07 26.28
N ASN A 552 10.14 3.43 26.32
CA ASN A 552 9.26 3.23 27.48
C ASN A 552 8.14 2.22 27.20
N VAL A 553 7.97 1.82 25.94
CA VAL A 553 7.07 0.74 25.51
C VAL A 553 7.77 -0.19 24.51
N GLN A 554 7.22 -1.38 24.36
CA GLN A 554 7.59 -2.33 23.31
C GLN A 554 6.32 -2.86 22.63
N ILE A 555 6.45 -3.21 21.35
CA ILE A 555 5.44 -4.00 20.65
C ILE A 555 5.69 -5.48 20.94
N VAL A 556 4.63 -6.25 21.16
CA VAL A 556 4.69 -7.71 21.31
C VAL A 556 3.54 -8.37 20.55
N PHE A 557 3.66 -9.66 20.26
CA PHE A 557 2.67 -10.44 19.51
C PHE A 557 2.12 -11.59 20.38
N PRO A 558 1.11 -11.32 21.24
CA PRO A 558 0.73 -12.23 22.33
C PRO A 558 0.24 -13.60 21.88
N ASP A 559 -0.42 -13.67 20.72
CA ASP A 559 -1.01 -14.91 20.18
C ASP A 559 -0.10 -15.58 19.12
N ASN A 560 1.16 -15.14 19.03
CA ASN A 560 2.12 -15.53 17.98
C ASN A 560 1.61 -15.28 16.57
N SER A 561 0.77 -14.27 16.41
CA SER A 561 0.15 -13.89 15.15
C SER A 561 0.48 -12.44 14.81
N ALA A 562 -0.02 -11.95 13.69
CA ALA A 562 0.04 -10.54 13.31
C ALA A 562 -0.79 -9.60 14.22
N LYS A 563 -1.39 -10.09 15.30
CA LYS A 563 -2.06 -9.24 16.30
C LYS A 563 -1.01 -8.66 17.25
N ALA A 564 -0.97 -7.34 17.35
CA ALA A 564 0.01 -6.63 18.17
C ALA A 564 -0.59 -6.16 19.50
N ALA A 565 0.27 -6.08 20.52
CA ALA A 565 -0.01 -5.42 21.79
C ALA A 565 1.13 -4.48 22.15
N ILE A 566 0.81 -3.29 22.65
CA ILE A 566 1.81 -2.35 23.18
C ILE A 566 1.93 -2.56 24.68
N LYS A 567 3.11 -2.99 25.14
CA LYS A 567 3.41 -3.23 26.55
C LYS A 567 4.37 -2.19 27.09
N THR A 568 4.13 -1.74 28.32
CA THR A 568 5.01 -0.81 29.01
C THR A 568 6.30 -1.50 29.48
N LEU A 569 7.43 -0.84 29.27
CA LEU A 569 8.74 -1.24 29.81
C LEU A 569 9.02 -0.57 31.17
N LYS A 570 8.37 0.56 31.40
CA LYS A 570 8.52 1.44 32.57
C LYS A 570 7.14 1.98 32.94
N HIS A 571 7.01 2.57 34.13
CA HIS A 571 5.80 3.33 34.46
C HIS A 571 5.60 4.46 33.45
N ILE A 572 4.36 4.63 32.96
CA ILE A 572 3.96 5.68 32.01
C ILE A 572 2.97 6.60 32.70
N ALA A 573 3.27 7.89 32.80
CA ALA A 573 2.31 8.86 33.32
C ALA A 573 1.29 9.25 32.25
N LYS A 574 0.10 9.66 32.70
CA LYS A 574 -0.90 10.31 31.83
C LYS A 574 -0.29 11.51 31.11
N GLY A 575 -0.42 11.51 29.79
CA GLY A 575 0.12 12.57 28.93
C GLY A 575 1.59 12.38 28.56
N GLU A 576 2.24 11.30 28.98
CA GLU A 576 3.60 10.96 28.56
C GLU A 576 3.60 10.42 27.12
N GLU A 577 4.64 10.77 26.35
CA GLU A 577 4.86 10.28 24.97
C GLU A 577 5.35 8.84 25.00
N LEU A 578 4.76 8.01 24.14
CA LEU A 578 5.17 6.61 23.96
C LEU A 578 6.29 6.52 22.94
N HIS A 579 7.32 5.75 23.27
CA HIS A 579 8.49 5.52 22.42
C HIS A 579 8.84 4.04 22.34
N VAL A 580 9.07 3.56 21.12
CA VAL A 580 9.73 2.27 20.83
C VAL A 580 11.16 2.51 20.34
N SER A 581 11.97 1.45 20.27
CA SER A 581 13.23 1.53 19.53
C SER A 581 13.04 1.10 18.08
N PHE A 582 13.74 1.75 17.14
CA PHE A 582 13.79 1.40 15.72
C PHE A 582 15.15 0.76 15.36
N VAL A 583 16.00 0.57 16.36
CA VAL A 583 17.37 0.07 16.24
C VAL A 583 17.71 -0.72 17.49
N ASP A 584 18.61 -1.68 17.40
CA ASP A 584 19.16 -2.34 18.58
C ASP A 584 19.83 -1.32 19.51
N THR A 585 19.31 -1.24 20.74
CA THR A 585 19.77 -0.30 21.78
C THR A 585 21.10 -0.73 22.42
N SER A 586 21.53 -1.98 22.19
CA SER A 586 22.80 -2.54 22.65
C SER A 586 24.01 -1.98 21.88
N LEU A 587 23.79 -1.51 20.65
CA LEU A 587 24.82 -0.94 19.78
C LEU A 587 25.35 0.39 20.31
N ASP A 588 26.56 0.76 19.90
CA ASP A 588 27.16 2.06 20.24
C ASP A 588 26.42 3.23 19.57
N VAL A 589 26.57 4.43 20.14
CA VAL A 589 25.81 5.60 19.69
C VAL A 589 26.10 6.00 18.24
N ALA A 590 27.31 5.80 17.72
CA ALA A 590 27.62 6.12 16.33
C ALA A 590 26.90 5.16 15.38
N THR A 591 26.91 3.86 15.70
CA THR A 591 26.18 2.84 14.93
C THR A 591 24.67 3.09 14.97
N ARG A 592 24.10 3.36 16.16
CA ARG A 592 22.66 3.69 16.26
C ARG A 592 22.28 4.90 15.42
N GLN A 593 23.06 5.99 15.47
CA GLN A 593 22.82 7.18 14.63
C GLN A 593 22.94 6.87 13.13
N LYS A 594 23.89 6.03 12.73
CA LYS A 594 24.07 5.61 11.34
C LYS A 594 22.84 4.84 10.82
N VAL A 595 22.33 3.88 11.59
CA VAL A 595 21.12 3.11 11.23
C VAL A 595 19.91 4.03 11.15
N LEU A 596 19.66 4.86 12.17
CA LEU A 596 18.51 5.76 12.21
C LEU A 596 18.52 6.78 11.06
N LYS A 597 19.69 7.31 10.70
CA LYS A 597 19.86 8.22 9.57
C LYS A 597 19.72 7.51 8.22
N GLY A 598 20.23 6.29 8.12
CA GLY A 598 20.23 5.47 6.90
C GLY A 598 18.83 4.96 6.54
N SER A 599 18.13 4.37 7.49
CA SER A 599 16.86 3.68 7.27
C SER A 599 15.63 4.56 7.56
N TYR A 600 15.73 5.47 8.53
CA TYR A 600 14.59 6.27 8.98
C TYR A 600 14.76 7.78 8.76
N ARG A 601 15.90 8.20 8.17
CA ARG A 601 16.26 9.61 7.97
C ARG A 601 16.13 10.45 9.26
N LEU A 602 16.35 9.80 10.39
CA LEU A 602 16.15 10.35 11.72
C LEU A 602 17.51 10.61 12.39
N THR A 603 17.65 11.75 13.05
CA THR A 603 18.75 12.00 14.00
C THR A 603 18.20 11.98 15.41
N CYS A 604 18.61 11.00 16.21
CA CYS A 604 18.05 10.82 17.56
C CYS A 604 18.77 11.70 18.59
N THR A 605 18.00 12.42 19.41
CA THR A 605 18.51 13.32 20.45
C THR A 605 18.01 12.92 21.85
N CYS A 606 17.62 11.66 22.04
CA CYS A 606 17.15 11.16 23.34
C CYS A 606 18.26 11.21 24.41
N GLU A 607 17.87 11.11 25.68
CA GLU A 607 18.79 11.19 26.81
C GLU A 607 19.89 10.10 26.78
N LYS A 608 19.57 8.88 26.32
CA LYS A 608 20.60 7.84 26.12
C LYS A 608 21.63 8.26 25.06
N CYS A 609 21.21 8.83 23.94
CA CYS A 609 22.15 9.32 22.92
C CYS A 609 23.02 10.46 23.46
N LYS A 610 22.43 11.40 24.21
CA LYS A 610 23.20 12.49 24.84
C LYS A 610 24.23 11.96 25.85
N ALA A 611 23.80 11.04 26.70
CA ALA A 611 24.67 10.42 27.71
C ALA A 611 25.80 9.62 27.07
N ASP A 612 25.49 8.77 26.09
CA ASP A 612 26.50 7.96 25.39
C ASP A 612 27.50 8.83 24.62
N LEU A 613 27.05 9.92 23.99
CA LEU A 613 27.94 10.88 23.32
C LEU A 613 28.84 11.63 24.30
N ALA A 614 28.33 11.99 25.48
CA ALA A 614 29.12 12.62 26.53
C ALA A 614 30.14 11.66 27.17
N ALA A 615 29.81 10.37 27.23
CA ALA A 615 30.66 9.32 27.78
C ALA A 615 31.71 8.79 26.78
N ALA A 616 31.56 9.07 25.49
CA ALA A 616 32.51 8.64 24.48
C ALA A 616 33.89 9.29 24.72
N PRO A 617 34.99 8.53 24.89
CA PRO A 617 36.31 9.10 25.04
C PRO A 617 36.67 9.89 23.78
N ALA A 618 37.27 11.08 23.96
CA ALA A 618 37.66 12.02 22.89
C ALA A 618 38.64 11.46 21.82
N ALA A 619 38.97 10.16 21.87
CA ALA A 619 39.98 9.50 21.06
C ALA A 619 39.44 8.82 19.78
N THR A 620 38.16 8.94 19.44
CA THR A 620 37.63 8.49 18.13
C THR A 620 37.30 9.63 17.16
N ALA A 621 37.46 10.90 17.60
CA ALA A 621 37.27 12.06 16.73
C ALA A 621 38.41 12.28 15.71
N ALA A 622 39.49 11.50 15.77
CA ALA A 622 40.64 11.59 14.85
C ALA A 622 40.68 10.49 13.77
N ALA A 623 39.70 9.57 13.73
CA ALA A 623 39.60 8.55 12.67
C ALA A 623 38.55 8.88 11.60
N ALA A 624 37.86 10.02 11.71
CA ALA A 624 36.84 10.45 10.74
C ALA A 624 37.32 11.55 9.78
N ASP A 625 38.59 11.99 9.86
CA ASP A 625 39.09 13.08 9.02
C ASP A 625 40.62 13.02 8.81
N SER A 626 41.12 11.94 8.17
CA SER A 626 42.32 11.97 7.32
C SER A 626 42.60 10.60 6.65
N ASN A 627 42.25 10.50 5.36
CA ASN A 627 42.80 9.64 4.30
C ASN A 627 43.32 8.22 4.63
N ASP A 628 42.61 7.20 4.13
CA ASP A 628 43.22 6.09 3.36
C ASP A 628 42.20 5.54 2.35
N ASP A 629 42.02 6.26 1.23
CA ASP A 629 41.62 5.66 -0.05
C ASP A 629 42.82 4.84 -0.56
N LYS A 630 42.98 3.64 0.00
CA LYS A 630 43.74 2.56 -0.61
C LYS A 630 42.81 1.38 -0.78
N GLU A 631 42.12 1.40 -1.90
CA GLU A 631 41.57 0.20 -2.51
C GLU A 631 42.74 -0.74 -2.83
N ASP A 632 42.83 -1.82 -2.06
CA ASP A 632 43.53 -3.02 -2.47
C ASP A 632 42.72 -3.65 -3.61
N LYS A 633 43.19 -3.39 -4.83
CA LYS A 633 42.81 -4.11 -6.03
C LYS A 633 43.27 -5.55 -5.88
N SER A 634 42.39 -6.42 -5.41
CA SER A 634 42.43 -7.83 -5.80
C SER A 634 41.56 -8.02 -7.03
N ASP A 635 42.20 -8.40 -8.12
CA ASP A 635 41.69 -8.55 -9.46
C ASP A 635 40.44 -9.46 -9.56
N VAL A 636 39.34 -8.90 -10.06
CA VAL A 636 38.45 -9.62 -11.00
C VAL A 636 38.42 -8.80 -12.28
N GLU A 637 39.37 -9.15 -13.13
CA GLU A 637 39.65 -8.62 -14.45
C GLU A 637 38.51 -8.97 -15.43
N PHE A 638 37.54 -8.08 -15.66
CA PHE A 638 36.72 -8.17 -16.88
C PHE A 638 37.51 -7.53 -18.03
N LYS A 639 38.29 -8.36 -18.71
CA LYS A 639 39.06 -8.02 -19.91
C LYS A 639 38.10 -7.47 -20.99
N SER A 640 38.22 -6.19 -21.30
CA SER A 640 37.82 -5.67 -22.61
C SER A 640 38.79 -6.21 -23.66
N ALA A 641 38.31 -7.08 -24.54
CA ALA A 641 39.08 -7.55 -25.68
C ALA A 641 39.22 -6.43 -26.71
N ASP A 642 40.46 -6.00 -26.96
CA ASP A 642 40.86 -5.27 -28.16
C ASP A 642 40.65 -6.18 -29.38
N VAL A 643 39.77 -5.77 -30.31
CA VAL A 643 39.86 -6.18 -31.71
C VAL A 643 40.38 -4.96 -32.48
N LYS A 644 41.68 -4.98 -32.78
CA LYS A 644 42.25 -4.20 -33.87
C LYS A 644 41.95 -4.96 -35.16
N GLU A 645 41.25 -4.32 -36.09
CA GLU A 645 41.46 -4.57 -37.51
C GLU A 645 41.70 -3.22 -38.20
N ASP A 646 42.84 -3.17 -38.88
CA ASP A 646 43.38 -2.06 -39.66
C ASP A 646 42.52 -1.80 -40.90
N ILE A 647 42.18 -0.53 -41.18
CA ILE A 647 41.86 -0.08 -42.54
C ILE A 647 42.51 1.28 -42.79
N GLU A 648 43.23 1.32 -43.91
CA GLU A 648 44.16 2.32 -44.41
C GLU A 648 43.56 3.71 -44.66
N GLU A 649 44.37 4.75 -44.44
CA GLU A 649 44.17 6.08 -44.99
C GLU A 649 44.20 6.02 -46.52
N ILE A 650 43.10 6.41 -47.17
CA ILE A 650 43.08 6.85 -48.56
C ILE A 650 42.78 8.34 -48.55
N GLU A 651 43.81 9.14 -48.80
CA GLU A 651 43.66 10.53 -49.26
C GLU A 651 43.08 10.51 -50.67
N ILE A 652 41.89 11.08 -50.87
CA ILE A 652 41.48 11.61 -52.17
C ILE A 652 40.95 13.02 -51.97
N ASN A 653 41.61 13.94 -52.67
CA ASN A 653 41.31 15.35 -52.84
C ASN A 653 39.87 15.57 -53.32
N ASP A 654 39.18 16.56 -52.77
CA ASP A 654 38.09 17.21 -53.49
C ASP A 654 38.46 18.68 -53.72
N GLU A 655 38.81 18.93 -54.98
CA GLU A 655 38.89 20.24 -55.61
C GLU A 655 37.49 20.87 -55.63
N GLY A 656 37.43 22.18 -55.49
CA GLY A 656 36.17 22.92 -55.53
C GLY A 656 35.53 22.93 -56.90
N GLU A 657 34.24 23.19 -56.94
CA GLU A 657 33.62 23.93 -58.03
C GLU A 657 32.41 24.73 -57.50
N GLU A 658 32.51 26.05 -57.69
CA GLU A 658 31.40 26.98 -57.69
C GLU A 658 30.45 26.66 -58.84
N GLU A 659 29.14 26.81 -58.62
CA GLU A 659 28.11 27.38 -59.50
C GLU A 659 26.75 27.02 -58.85
N GLY A 660 25.83 27.90 -58.51
CA GLY A 660 25.46 29.14 -59.18
C GLY A 660 24.07 28.98 -59.78
N GLU A 661 23.12 29.79 -59.30
CA GLU A 661 21.86 30.20 -59.95
C GLU A 661 20.51 29.53 -59.60
N LYS A 662 19.65 30.38 -59.00
CA LYS A 662 18.24 30.67 -59.33
C LYS A 662 17.19 29.55 -59.14
N ASN A 663 16.40 29.64 -58.07
CA ASN A 663 15.15 30.42 -58.00
C ASN A 663 14.47 30.27 -56.64
#